data_AF-A0A1I6XR05-F1
#
_entry.id   AF-A0A1I6XR05-F1
#
_cell.length_a   1.000
_cell.length_b   1.000
_cell.length_c   1.000
_cell.angle_alpha   90.00
_cell.angle_beta   90.00
_cell.angle_gamma   90.00
#
_symmetry.space_group_name_H-M   'P 1'
#
loop_
_entity.id
_entity.type
_entity.pdbx_description
1 polymer ?
#
loop_
_entity_poly.entity_id
_entity_poly.type
_entity_poly.pdbx_seq_one_letter_code
_entity_poly.pdbx_strand_id
1 'polypeptide(L)'
;MSDAEKDDDLDSLLNDIIEESDAPAEGGSAESASASVFEPDFGEIDCEAPKLDITLESPFHLAVIGDFSGRANRMALYTADELAVLKGHNVDVDTAEDLPARFKINIELDLAGDDKVIRFEPRCIEDFHPDEIVEEFEIFDELKALRSSLKNPGTFSGAAATIDEWLENKGEKPVSQRNSRGSVIAVDKKLSDFSALIDRPVEEHEEADDLSELIGKMVSPYIKPADNPQLDDYLEIVEEVMTTTLRKILQNADFQALESVWRVIDMLSRRIETSTSLKITLYDISAEDFARDLSATNKLEETGLYRLFVENALQDEGVGTPSAIVGLYTFDMTPPHAELLGRMSKICAHAHAPFLTSLDRNNANRKFDELPKITEKTWQSLKAMPESNYIGLSLPRFMLRMPYGAKTDPIDAFDFEEFDEKIGLKAMLWGNPAALVGLVLAKDYETNGGGMRPGSILTINDMPFHYVHDQYGDQVALPCTDRMISHRSVEPLMRQRFMPIVSMKGQPEVRIASLSGLAGDIVSGRWCDQIAVSKAAETPSANAGARVSIAGGDGYNPAIQATKGAVVVETIVDPKKTPETVFRIETETPEPQVTEPAAADDEDEDVEEAAPTPAPKPAAAAAPPEPAHDTSELDNLLADLSADDEEEADEEGMDPELEALLADL
;
A
#
# COMPACT_ATOMS: atom_id res chain seq x y z
N MET A 1 -34.00 0.20 -45.96
CA MET A 1 -34.60 -1.14 -45.75
C MET A 1 -33.43 -2.07 -45.53
N SER A 2 -32.75 -1.92 -44.39
CA SER A 2 -33.03 -2.53 -43.08
C SER A 2 -32.39 -3.91 -43.01
N ASP A 3 -31.08 -3.92 -42.78
CA ASP A 3 -30.36 -5.02 -42.17
C ASP A 3 -30.13 -4.63 -40.71
N ALA A 4 -30.96 -5.21 -39.84
CA ALA A 4 -30.78 -5.21 -38.40
C ALA A 4 -30.79 -6.67 -38.00
N GLU A 5 -29.62 -7.25 -37.72
CA GLU A 5 -29.45 -8.50 -36.97
C GLU A 5 -27.94 -8.77 -36.81
N LYS A 6 -27.39 -8.37 -35.65
CA LYS A 6 -26.31 -9.04 -34.91
C LYS A 6 -25.86 -8.14 -33.77
N ASP A 7 -26.46 -8.33 -32.59
CA ASP A 7 -25.92 -7.85 -31.31
C ASP A 7 -26.61 -8.54 -30.11
N ASP A 8 -26.74 -9.87 -30.14
CA ASP A 8 -27.35 -10.65 -29.04
C ASP A 8 -26.48 -11.81 -28.50
N ASP A 9 -25.20 -11.90 -28.88
CA ASP A 9 -24.32 -13.02 -28.48
C ASP A 9 -23.39 -12.72 -27.28
N LEU A 10 -23.54 -11.56 -26.61
CA LEU A 10 -22.72 -11.25 -25.41
C LEU A 10 -23.39 -11.58 -24.07
N ASP A 11 -24.72 -11.71 -24.05
CA ASP A 11 -25.48 -12.06 -22.83
C ASP A 11 -25.65 -13.59 -22.64
N SER A 12 -25.32 -14.41 -23.65
CA SER A 12 -25.37 -15.88 -23.52
C SER A 12 -24.11 -16.48 -22.85
N LEU A 13 -23.01 -15.73 -22.77
CA LEU A 13 -21.75 -16.18 -22.16
C LEU A 13 -21.67 -15.95 -20.64
N LEU A 14 -22.69 -15.33 -20.03
CA LEU A 14 -22.76 -15.06 -18.59
C LEU A 14 -23.75 -15.95 -17.82
N ASN A 15 -24.50 -16.83 -18.51
CA ASN A 15 -25.52 -17.68 -17.87
C ASN A 15 -25.11 -19.15 -17.62
N ASP A 16 -23.94 -19.60 -18.07
CA ASP A 16 -23.54 -21.02 -17.96
C ASP A 16 -22.77 -21.40 -16.67
N ILE A 17 -22.89 -20.63 -15.59
CA ILE A 17 -22.25 -20.96 -14.27
C ILE A 17 -23.26 -21.19 -13.15
N ILE A 18 -24.57 -21.17 -13.40
CA ILE A 18 -25.58 -21.43 -12.35
C ILE A 18 -26.73 -22.27 -12.91
N GLU A 19 -26.57 -23.59 -12.85
CA GLU A 19 -27.59 -24.68 -12.87
C GLU A 19 -26.76 -25.99 -13.08
N GLU A 20 -26.93 -27.14 -12.45
CA GLU A 20 -27.82 -27.71 -11.47
C GLU A 20 -27.11 -29.01 -11.00
N SER A 21 -26.99 -29.27 -9.69
CA SER A 21 -26.72 -30.64 -9.19
C SER A 21 -27.79 -31.01 -8.17
N ASP A 22 -28.98 -31.33 -8.67
CA ASP A 22 -30.10 -31.78 -7.86
C ASP A 22 -30.30 -33.29 -8.09
N ALA A 23 -29.88 -34.09 -7.10
CA ALA A 23 -30.22 -35.51 -7.00
C ALA A 23 -30.94 -35.75 -5.67
N PRO A 24 -32.06 -36.49 -5.64
CA PRO A 24 -32.95 -36.49 -4.50
C PRO A 24 -32.42 -37.39 -3.38
N ALA A 25 -32.24 -36.83 -2.18
CA ALA A 25 -32.06 -37.61 -0.96
C ALA A 25 -33.44 -37.99 -0.39
N GLU A 26 -33.69 -39.29 -0.28
CA GLU A 26 -34.93 -39.84 0.28
C GLU A 26 -35.12 -39.50 1.77
N GLY A 27 -36.39 -39.29 2.12
CA GLY A 27 -36.96 -38.92 3.41
C GLY A 27 -36.28 -39.44 4.68
N GLY A 28 -35.89 -38.49 5.53
CA GLY A 28 -35.68 -38.64 6.97
C GLY A 28 -36.37 -37.49 7.70
N SER A 29 -37.19 -37.81 8.69
CA SER A 29 -38.10 -36.91 9.42
C SER A 29 -37.47 -35.63 9.95
N ALA A 30 -38.13 -34.50 9.68
CA ALA A 30 -37.84 -33.18 10.23
C ALA A 30 -38.01 -33.15 11.76
N GLU A 31 -36.90 -33.20 12.49
CA GLU A 31 -36.80 -32.58 13.81
C GLU A 31 -36.38 -31.12 13.62
N SER A 32 -37.09 -30.23 14.29
CA SER A 32 -36.89 -28.79 14.28
C SER A 32 -35.49 -28.41 14.76
N ALA A 33 -34.56 -28.19 13.83
CA ALA A 33 -33.33 -27.47 14.12
C ALA A 33 -33.70 -26.01 14.43
N SER A 34 -33.65 -25.64 15.71
CA SER A 34 -33.62 -24.24 16.12
C SER A 34 -32.53 -23.54 15.31
N ALA A 35 -32.89 -22.46 14.60
CA ALA A 35 -31.91 -21.59 13.96
C ALA A 35 -30.88 -21.18 15.02
N SER A 36 -29.69 -21.77 14.98
CA SER A 36 -28.59 -21.39 15.85
C SER A 36 -28.32 -19.91 15.58
N VAL A 37 -28.44 -19.09 16.62
CA VAL A 37 -27.98 -17.72 16.57
C VAL A 37 -26.47 -17.81 16.37
N PHE A 38 -25.99 -17.45 15.19
CA PHE A 38 -24.55 -17.32 14.95
C PHE A 38 -24.04 -16.17 15.82
N GLU A 39 -23.16 -16.50 16.74
CA GLU A 39 -22.46 -15.56 17.61
C GLU A 39 -20.99 -15.60 17.21
N PRO A 40 -20.39 -14.45 16.85
CA PRO A 40 -19.02 -14.43 16.37
C PRO A 40 -18.04 -14.78 17.49
N ASP A 41 -17.04 -15.60 17.18
CA ASP A 41 -16.04 -16.05 18.14
C ASP A 41 -14.78 -15.17 18.10
N PHE A 42 -14.72 -14.22 19.03
CA PHE A 42 -13.58 -13.31 19.21
C PHE A 42 -12.53 -13.80 20.21
N GLY A 43 -12.56 -15.07 20.61
CA GLY A 43 -11.66 -15.64 21.64
C GLY A 43 -11.88 -15.04 23.03
N GLU A 44 -11.11 -15.49 24.01
CA GLU A 44 -11.16 -15.08 25.41
C GLU A 44 -9.74 -14.84 25.93
N ILE A 45 -9.58 -13.89 26.86
CA ILE A 45 -8.36 -13.70 27.65
C ILE A 45 -8.78 -13.65 29.12
N ASP A 46 -8.37 -14.64 29.89
CA ASP A 46 -8.76 -14.75 31.31
C ASP A 46 -7.74 -14.12 32.27
N CYS A 47 -6.53 -13.84 31.79
CA CYS A 47 -5.46 -13.25 32.60
C CYS A 47 -5.58 -11.72 32.70
N GLU A 48 -5.02 -11.14 33.77
CA GLU A 48 -4.98 -9.69 33.93
C GLU A 48 -3.97 -9.08 32.94
N ALA A 49 -4.33 -7.98 32.29
CA ALA A 49 -3.41 -7.26 31.41
C ALA A 49 -2.14 -6.85 32.18
N PRO A 50 -0.95 -7.06 31.61
CA PRO A 50 0.28 -6.73 32.29
C PRO A 50 0.42 -5.22 32.49
N LYS A 51 1.05 -4.82 33.59
CA LYS A 51 1.37 -3.41 33.83
C LYS A 51 2.59 -3.02 33.03
N LEU A 52 2.40 -2.21 32.00
CA LEU A 52 3.48 -1.64 31.20
C LEU A 52 4.02 -0.36 31.87
N ASP A 53 5.33 -0.28 32.08
CA ASP A 53 5.99 0.94 32.59
C ASP A 53 6.28 1.92 31.42
N ILE A 54 5.21 2.44 30.82
CA ILE A 54 5.30 3.38 29.70
C ILE A 54 5.39 4.80 30.24
N THR A 55 6.46 5.51 29.90
CA THR A 55 6.68 6.91 30.23
C THR A 55 6.65 7.78 28.97
N LEU A 56 6.69 9.10 29.13
CA LEU A 56 6.80 10.04 28.01
C LEU A 56 8.15 9.94 27.27
N GLU A 57 9.15 9.33 27.91
CA GLU A 57 10.49 9.12 27.35
C GLU A 57 10.65 7.70 26.76
N SER A 58 9.64 6.83 26.91
CA SER A 58 9.67 5.49 26.34
C SER A 58 9.74 5.57 24.81
N PRO A 59 10.64 4.80 24.17
CA PRO A 59 10.80 4.86 22.73
C PRO A 59 9.56 4.39 21.98
N PHE A 60 9.30 5.00 20.83
CA PHE A 60 8.32 4.55 19.89
C PHE A 60 8.87 3.36 19.10
N HIS A 61 8.33 2.18 19.38
CA HIS A 61 8.71 0.95 18.71
C HIS A 61 7.62 0.56 17.70
N LEU A 62 7.94 0.63 16.41
CA LEU A 62 7.10 0.17 15.31
C LEU A 62 7.46 -1.29 14.97
N ALA A 63 6.63 -2.24 15.40
CA ALA A 63 6.76 -3.63 14.97
C ALA A 63 6.07 -3.82 13.62
N VAL A 64 6.74 -4.45 12.66
CA VAL A 64 6.18 -4.78 11.35
C VAL A 64 6.15 -6.30 11.20
N ILE A 65 4.99 -6.84 10.87
CA ILE A 65 4.79 -8.27 10.65
C ILE A 65 4.36 -8.51 9.20
N GLY A 66 4.96 -9.52 8.58
CA GLY A 66 4.78 -9.86 7.18
C GLY A 66 5.59 -11.11 6.82
N ASP A 67 5.36 -11.66 5.62
CA ASP A 67 6.14 -12.79 5.10
C ASP A 67 7.43 -12.28 4.43
N PHE A 68 8.47 -12.06 5.24
CA PHE A 68 9.75 -11.50 4.79
C PHE A 68 10.66 -12.57 4.17
N SER A 69 10.53 -13.84 4.59
CA SER A 69 11.29 -14.97 4.03
C SER A 69 10.60 -15.63 2.83
N GLY A 70 9.32 -15.32 2.59
CA GLY A 70 8.51 -15.97 1.57
C GLY A 70 8.12 -17.41 1.96
N ARG A 71 8.12 -17.73 3.25
CA ARG A 71 7.90 -19.10 3.76
C ARG A 71 6.51 -19.64 3.49
N ALA A 72 5.48 -18.78 3.38
CA ALA A 72 4.12 -19.23 3.14
C ALA A 72 3.93 -19.76 1.71
N ASN A 73 4.74 -19.30 0.75
CA ASN A 73 4.75 -19.83 -0.62
C ASN A 73 5.03 -21.35 -0.61
N ARG A 74 5.90 -21.83 0.29
CA ARG A 74 6.22 -23.25 0.49
C ARG A 74 5.44 -23.93 1.63
N MET A 75 4.36 -23.32 2.13
CA MET A 75 3.54 -23.84 3.25
C MET A 75 4.35 -24.13 4.53
N ALA A 76 5.48 -23.48 4.73
CA ALA A 76 6.27 -23.62 5.94
C ALA A 76 5.70 -22.70 7.02
N LEU A 77 4.71 -23.15 7.79
CA LEU A 77 4.07 -22.32 8.83
C LEU A 77 4.68 -22.57 10.21
N TYR A 78 4.81 -21.53 11.04
CA TYR A 78 5.31 -21.61 12.40
C TYR A 78 4.27 -22.16 13.35
N THR A 79 4.65 -23.02 14.30
CA THR A 79 3.85 -23.38 15.48
C THR A 79 3.70 -22.20 16.47
N ALA A 80 2.74 -22.28 17.40
CA ALA A 80 2.56 -21.25 18.42
C ALA A 80 3.83 -21.05 19.28
N ASP A 81 4.54 -22.15 19.61
CA ASP A 81 5.78 -22.08 20.39
C ASP A 81 6.93 -21.45 19.60
N GLU A 82 7.02 -21.70 18.30
CA GLU A 82 8.02 -21.05 17.44
C GLU A 82 7.71 -19.56 17.27
N LEU A 83 6.44 -19.19 17.06
CA LEU A 83 6.01 -17.78 16.99
C LEU A 83 6.36 -17.02 18.27
N ALA A 84 6.12 -17.62 19.44
CA ALA A 84 6.35 -16.99 20.72
C ALA A 84 7.82 -16.58 20.93
N VAL A 85 8.77 -17.32 20.36
CA VAL A 85 10.21 -17.09 20.53
C VAL A 85 10.87 -16.43 19.31
N LEU A 86 10.06 -15.91 18.38
CA LEU A 86 10.60 -15.22 17.20
C LEU A 86 11.45 -14.03 17.62
N LYS A 87 12.65 -13.97 17.03
CA LYS A 87 13.55 -12.85 17.21
C LYS A 87 13.15 -11.73 16.26
N GLY A 88 12.89 -10.55 16.81
CA GLY A 88 12.72 -9.34 16.03
C GLY A 88 14.03 -8.89 15.36
N HIS A 89 13.94 -8.43 14.13
CA HIS A 89 15.07 -7.88 13.37
C HIS A 89 14.95 -6.35 13.30
N ASN A 90 15.86 -5.63 13.96
CA ASN A 90 15.86 -4.16 13.88
C ASN A 90 16.19 -3.69 12.48
N VAL A 91 15.52 -2.61 12.06
CA VAL A 91 15.74 -1.92 10.81
C VAL A 91 16.23 -0.52 11.09
N ASP A 92 17.26 -0.13 10.37
CA ASP A 92 17.75 1.23 10.16
C ASP A 92 18.20 1.35 8.70
N VAL A 93 18.66 2.53 8.28
CA VAL A 93 19.10 2.79 6.89
C VAL A 93 20.26 1.86 6.49
N ASP A 94 21.14 1.51 7.42
CA ASP A 94 22.33 0.70 7.15
C ASP A 94 22.02 -0.81 7.07
N THR A 95 21.01 -1.27 7.82
CA THR A 95 20.64 -2.69 7.90
C THR A 95 19.61 -3.11 6.88
N ALA A 96 18.81 -2.18 6.35
CA ALA A 96 17.74 -2.48 5.40
C ALA A 96 18.23 -3.25 4.16
N GLU A 97 19.40 -2.91 3.63
CA GLU A 97 20.00 -3.55 2.44
C GLU A 97 20.41 -5.01 2.69
N ASP A 98 20.94 -5.31 3.88
CA ASP A 98 21.46 -6.64 4.25
C ASP A 98 20.40 -7.58 4.85
N LEU A 99 19.24 -7.06 5.24
CA LEU A 99 18.20 -7.85 5.91
C LEU A 99 17.66 -9.01 5.07
N PRO A 100 17.39 -8.87 3.75
CA PRO A 100 16.93 -9.99 2.92
C PRO A 100 17.81 -11.24 3.04
N ALA A 101 19.14 -11.08 2.95
CA ALA A 101 20.09 -12.17 3.15
C ALA A 101 19.98 -12.84 4.55
N ARG A 102 19.64 -12.09 5.60
CA ARG A 102 19.47 -12.64 6.96
C ARG A 102 18.20 -13.47 7.11
N PHE A 103 17.13 -13.14 6.38
CA PHE A 103 15.90 -13.90 6.36
C PHE A 103 15.98 -15.18 5.51
N LYS A 104 17.07 -15.35 4.73
CA LYS A 104 17.30 -16.53 3.87
C LYS A 104 16.09 -16.79 2.98
N ILE A 105 15.73 -15.76 2.24
CA ILE A 105 14.57 -15.78 1.35
C ILE A 105 14.72 -16.92 0.35
N ASN A 106 13.64 -17.69 0.20
CA ASN A 106 13.53 -18.73 -0.81
C ASN A 106 12.05 -18.91 -1.15
N ILE A 107 11.71 -18.52 -2.38
CA ILE A 107 10.38 -18.69 -2.96
C ILE A 107 10.44 -19.52 -4.24
N GLU A 108 9.35 -20.21 -4.51
CA GLU A 108 9.12 -21.05 -5.68
C GLU A 108 8.07 -20.39 -6.58
N LEU A 109 8.48 -20.03 -7.80
CA LEU A 109 7.68 -19.29 -8.76
C LEU A 109 7.12 -20.24 -9.81
N ASP A 110 5.80 -20.48 -9.77
CA ASP A 110 5.08 -21.13 -10.88
C ASP A 110 4.75 -20.09 -11.97
N LEU A 111 5.41 -20.20 -13.12
CA LEU A 111 5.26 -19.26 -14.23
C LEU A 111 4.29 -19.74 -15.33
N ALA A 112 3.98 -21.05 -15.35
CA ALA A 112 3.18 -21.67 -16.40
C ALA A 112 1.85 -22.26 -15.91
N GLY A 113 1.64 -22.33 -14.59
CA GLY A 113 0.44 -22.90 -13.97
C GLY A 113 0.40 -24.43 -14.01
N ASP A 114 1.55 -25.09 -14.19
CA ASP A 114 1.68 -26.55 -14.25
C ASP A 114 2.42 -27.14 -13.04
N ASP A 115 2.47 -26.39 -11.93
CA ASP A 115 3.16 -26.72 -10.67
C ASP A 115 4.68 -26.99 -10.82
N LYS A 116 5.27 -26.72 -12.00
CA LYS A 116 6.73 -26.62 -12.19
C LYS A 116 7.21 -25.24 -11.75
N VAL A 117 8.24 -25.21 -10.92
CA VAL A 117 8.69 -23.96 -10.27
C VAL A 117 10.11 -23.56 -10.63
N ILE A 118 10.35 -22.24 -10.65
CA ILE A 118 11.70 -21.66 -10.65
C ILE A 118 11.95 -21.07 -9.26
N ARG A 119 13.11 -21.38 -8.66
CA ARG A 119 13.48 -20.84 -7.35
C ARG A 119 14.06 -19.43 -7.49
N PHE A 120 13.70 -18.57 -6.54
CA PHE A 120 14.26 -17.22 -6.41
C PHE A 120 14.74 -17.01 -4.96
N GLU A 121 16.01 -16.63 -4.81
CA GLU A 121 16.69 -16.50 -3.51
C GLU A 121 17.40 -15.13 -3.39
N PRO A 122 16.65 -14.01 -3.36
CA PRO A 122 17.24 -12.68 -3.28
C PRO A 122 17.93 -12.47 -1.94
N ARG A 123 19.08 -11.80 -2.00
CA ARG A 123 20.00 -11.47 -0.91
C ARG A 123 19.94 -9.99 -0.55
N CYS A 124 19.55 -9.12 -1.48
CA CYS A 124 19.28 -7.71 -1.23
C CYS A 124 18.06 -7.21 -2.04
N ILE A 125 17.76 -5.90 -1.94
CA ILE A 125 16.62 -5.31 -2.64
C ILE A 125 16.90 -5.09 -4.13
N GLU A 126 18.17 -5.00 -4.52
CA GLU A 126 18.64 -4.86 -5.89
C GLU A 126 18.41 -6.13 -6.71
N ASP A 127 18.40 -7.32 -6.09
CA ASP A 127 18.13 -8.59 -6.77
C ASP A 127 16.70 -8.66 -7.37
N PHE A 128 15.79 -7.77 -6.95
CA PHE A 128 14.46 -7.60 -7.56
C PHE A 128 14.50 -6.71 -8.82
N HIS A 129 15.64 -6.11 -9.16
CA HIS A 129 15.81 -5.32 -10.37
C HIS A 129 15.78 -6.23 -11.61
N PRO A 130 15.15 -5.80 -12.72
CA PRO A 130 15.02 -6.67 -13.88
C PRO A 130 16.36 -7.08 -14.50
N ASP A 131 17.39 -6.23 -14.44
CA ASP A 131 18.73 -6.61 -14.91
C ASP A 131 19.32 -7.78 -14.10
N GLU A 132 19.20 -7.75 -12.76
CA GLU A 132 19.66 -8.84 -11.90
C GLU A 132 18.85 -10.12 -12.16
N ILE A 133 17.53 -10.01 -12.35
CA ILE A 133 16.67 -11.16 -12.71
C ILE A 133 17.12 -11.79 -14.03
N VAL A 134 17.44 -10.97 -15.04
CA VAL A 134 17.90 -11.44 -16.34
C VAL A 134 19.30 -12.08 -16.26
N GLU A 135 20.11 -11.73 -15.26
CA GLU A 135 21.41 -12.34 -15.00
C GLU A 135 21.31 -13.63 -14.16
N GLU A 136 20.44 -13.68 -13.17
CA GLU A 136 20.35 -14.82 -12.23
C GLU A 136 19.49 -15.99 -12.76
N PHE A 137 18.46 -15.72 -13.57
CA PHE A 137 17.53 -16.76 -14.00
C PHE A 137 18.03 -17.46 -15.28
N GLU A 138 18.30 -18.77 -15.18
CA GLU A 138 18.82 -19.62 -16.28
C GLU A 138 17.95 -19.57 -17.56
N ILE A 139 16.65 -19.28 -17.41
CA ILE A 139 15.72 -19.14 -18.55
C ILE A 139 16.15 -18.05 -19.55
N PHE A 140 16.79 -16.98 -19.08
CA PHE A 140 17.27 -15.92 -19.96
C PHE A 140 18.59 -16.29 -20.64
N ASP A 141 19.39 -17.18 -20.08
CA ASP A 141 20.60 -17.68 -20.73
C ASP A 141 20.26 -18.51 -21.97
N GLU A 142 19.20 -19.33 -21.90
CA GLU A 142 18.68 -20.06 -23.07
C GLU A 142 18.19 -19.10 -24.17
N LEU A 143 17.47 -18.04 -23.80
CA LEU A 143 16.97 -17.04 -24.74
C LEU A 143 18.10 -16.22 -25.37
N LYS A 144 19.11 -15.82 -24.58
CA LYS A 144 20.32 -15.13 -25.07
C LYS A 144 21.11 -16.05 -26.03
N ALA A 145 21.25 -17.33 -25.69
CA ALA A 145 21.92 -18.32 -26.54
C ALA A 145 21.15 -18.56 -27.85
N LEU A 146 19.81 -18.59 -27.79
CA LEU A 146 18.94 -18.70 -28.96
C LEU A 146 19.08 -17.48 -29.87
N ARG A 147 19.04 -16.26 -29.31
CA ARG A 147 19.28 -15.00 -30.04
C ARG A 147 20.63 -14.98 -30.75
N SER A 148 21.69 -15.44 -30.07
CA SER A 148 23.03 -15.55 -30.65
C SER A 148 23.09 -16.59 -31.78
N SER A 149 22.40 -17.72 -31.61
CA SER A 149 22.33 -18.81 -32.58
C SER A 149 21.58 -18.44 -33.86
N LEU A 150 20.54 -17.60 -33.76
CA LEU A 150 19.84 -17.02 -34.92
C LEU A 150 20.76 -16.11 -35.75
N LYS A 151 21.62 -15.31 -35.11
CA LYS A 151 22.55 -14.40 -35.82
C LYS A 151 23.66 -15.14 -36.58
N ASN A 152 23.87 -16.43 -36.29
CA ASN A 152 24.90 -17.24 -36.92
C ASN A 152 24.31 -18.15 -38.03
N PRO A 153 24.75 -17.99 -39.31
CA PRO A 153 24.21 -18.78 -40.42
C PRO A 153 24.32 -20.31 -40.27
N GLY A 154 25.31 -20.80 -39.52
CA GLY A 154 25.50 -22.24 -39.31
C GLY A 154 24.51 -22.89 -38.33
N THR A 155 23.93 -22.08 -37.43
CA THR A 155 23.01 -22.53 -36.37
C THR A 155 21.58 -22.02 -36.56
N PHE A 156 21.39 -21.07 -37.48
CA PHE A 156 20.09 -20.44 -37.78
C PHE A 156 18.95 -21.45 -37.96
N SER A 157 19.13 -22.46 -38.81
CA SER A 157 18.06 -23.44 -39.10
C SER A 157 17.64 -24.26 -37.88
N GLY A 158 18.55 -24.50 -36.93
CA GLY A 158 18.21 -25.21 -35.69
C GLY A 158 17.44 -24.31 -34.73
N ALA A 159 17.92 -23.07 -34.56
CA ALA A 159 17.27 -22.07 -33.70
C ALA A 159 15.87 -21.69 -34.20
N ALA A 160 15.71 -21.52 -35.51
CA ALA A 160 14.41 -21.27 -36.15
C ALA A 160 13.43 -22.43 -35.89
N ALA A 161 13.89 -23.69 -35.99
CA ALA A 161 13.04 -24.86 -35.75
C ALA A 161 12.54 -24.93 -34.29
N THR A 162 13.35 -24.53 -33.31
CA THR A 162 12.92 -24.43 -31.90
C THR A 162 11.80 -23.40 -31.72
N ILE A 163 11.92 -22.24 -32.37
CA ILE A 163 10.89 -21.19 -32.30
C ILE A 163 9.61 -21.66 -33.01
N ASP A 164 9.75 -22.30 -34.18
CA ASP A 164 8.62 -22.85 -34.92
C ASP A 164 7.87 -23.88 -34.08
N GLU A 165 8.57 -24.74 -33.33
CA GLU A 165 7.98 -25.72 -32.40
C GLU A 165 7.19 -25.05 -31.27
N TRP A 166 7.70 -23.95 -30.70
CA TRP A 166 6.96 -23.17 -29.70
C TRP A 166 5.68 -22.55 -30.27
N LEU A 167 5.72 -22.08 -31.52
CA LEU A 167 4.57 -21.46 -32.20
C LEU A 167 3.51 -22.47 -32.63
N GLU A 168 3.91 -23.70 -32.96
CA GLU A 168 3.01 -24.81 -33.27
C GLU A 168 2.27 -25.30 -32.02
N ASN A 169 2.95 -25.31 -30.88
CA ASN A 169 2.35 -25.61 -29.57
C ASN A 169 1.54 -24.42 -29.08
N LYS A 170 0.30 -24.27 -29.60
CA LYS A 170 -0.70 -23.36 -29.03
C LYS A 170 -1.06 -23.82 -27.62
N GLY A 171 -0.30 -23.37 -26.63
CA GLY A 171 -0.64 -23.55 -25.23
C GLY A 171 -1.99 -22.92 -24.92
N GLU A 172 -2.77 -23.57 -24.06
CA GLU A 172 -3.89 -22.91 -23.42
C GLU A 172 -3.36 -21.72 -22.61
N LYS A 173 -4.15 -20.64 -22.50
CA LYS A 173 -3.76 -19.52 -21.65
C LYS A 173 -3.56 -20.08 -20.23
N PRO A 174 -2.41 -19.80 -19.59
CA PRO A 174 -2.18 -20.26 -18.24
C PRO A 174 -3.32 -19.81 -17.34
N VAL A 175 -3.77 -20.72 -16.48
CA VAL A 175 -4.84 -20.48 -15.50
C VAL A 175 -4.44 -19.30 -14.61
N SER A 176 -5.43 -18.52 -14.16
CA SER A 176 -5.22 -17.33 -13.34
C SER A 176 -4.20 -17.55 -12.22
N GLN A 177 -3.22 -16.67 -12.10
CA GLN A 177 -2.25 -16.65 -11.00
C GLN A 177 -2.98 -16.75 -9.66
N ARG A 178 -2.55 -17.71 -8.82
CA ARG A 178 -3.02 -17.84 -7.44
C ARG A 178 -2.66 -16.55 -6.68
N ASN A 179 -3.53 -16.09 -5.78
CA ASN A 179 -3.18 -15.00 -4.87
C ASN A 179 -2.09 -15.48 -3.90
N SER A 180 -1.14 -14.61 -3.53
CA SER A 180 -0.06 -14.98 -2.61
C SER A 180 -0.59 -15.29 -1.21
N ARG A 181 -0.17 -16.44 -0.67
CA ARG A 181 -0.52 -16.90 0.69
C ARG A 181 0.18 -16.08 1.79
N GLY A 182 1.29 -15.42 1.46
CA GLY A 182 2.10 -14.66 2.42
C GLY A 182 1.45 -13.36 2.90
N SER A 183 0.64 -12.72 2.04
CA SER A 183 0.11 -11.37 2.27
C SER A 183 -1.42 -11.27 2.28
N VAL A 184 -2.15 -12.26 1.74
CA VAL A 184 -3.61 -12.24 1.65
C VAL A 184 -4.20 -13.35 2.51
N ILE A 185 -5.15 -12.99 3.39
CA ILE A 185 -5.90 -13.97 4.18
C ILE A 185 -7.00 -14.56 3.29
N ALA A 186 -7.10 -15.90 3.27
CA ALA A 186 -8.05 -16.62 2.42
C ALA A 186 -9.51 -16.30 2.77
N VAL A 187 -10.26 -15.81 1.79
CA VAL A 187 -11.64 -15.31 1.93
C VAL A 187 -12.67 -16.43 2.09
N ASP A 188 -12.36 -17.62 1.56
CA ASP A 188 -13.23 -18.78 1.47
C ASP A 188 -13.06 -19.78 2.64
N LYS A 189 -12.13 -19.51 3.56
CA LYS A 189 -11.84 -20.37 4.73
C LYS A 189 -12.64 -19.94 5.96
N LYS A 190 -13.10 -20.92 6.75
CA LYS A 190 -13.61 -20.71 8.11
C LYS A 190 -12.47 -20.70 9.13
N LEU A 191 -12.74 -20.24 10.35
CA LEU A 191 -11.79 -20.31 11.47
C LEU A 191 -11.26 -21.74 11.69
N SER A 192 -12.13 -22.75 11.60
CA SER A 192 -11.75 -24.16 11.68
C SER A 192 -10.79 -24.59 10.56
N ASP A 193 -10.93 -24.03 9.36
CA ASP A 193 -10.12 -24.41 8.21
C ASP A 193 -8.70 -23.84 8.35
N PHE A 194 -8.55 -22.66 8.98
CA PHE A 194 -7.24 -22.14 9.38
C PHE A 194 -6.60 -23.00 10.48
N SER A 195 -7.37 -23.47 11.46
CA SER A 195 -6.85 -24.36 12.52
C SER A 195 -6.39 -25.71 11.95
N ALA A 196 -7.02 -26.20 10.88
CA ALA A 196 -6.68 -27.47 10.24
C ALA A 196 -5.36 -27.42 9.43
N LEU A 197 -4.73 -26.26 9.27
CA LEU A 197 -3.43 -26.12 8.60
C LEU A 197 -2.26 -26.76 9.39
N ILE A 198 -2.50 -27.27 10.60
CA ILE A 198 -1.49 -27.90 11.47
C ILE A 198 -0.89 -29.18 10.87
N ASP A 199 -1.67 -29.95 10.09
CA ASP A 199 -1.29 -31.29 9.62
C ASP A 199 -0.90 -31.35 8.14
N ARG A 200 -0.81 -30.19 7.46
CA ARG A 200 -0.47 -30.18 6.02
C ARG A 200 1.04 -30.31 5.84
N PRO A 201 1.52 -31.30 5.07
CA PRO A 201 2.94 -31.39 4.74
C PRO A 201 3.35 -30.19 3.86
N VAL A 202 4.63 -29.82 3.95
CA VAL A 202 5.28 -28.91 2.98
C VAL A 202 5.00 -29.46 1.58
N GLU A 203 4.50 -28.61 0.68
CA GLU A 203 4.27 -28.99 -0.71
C GLU A 203 5.64 -29.10 -1.39
N GLU A 204 6.00 -30.30 -1.85
CA GLU A 204 7.20 -30.50 -2.68
C GLU A 204 6.80 -30.25 -4.14
N HIS A 205 7.25 -29.13 -4.70
CA HIS A 205 7.09 -28.82 -6.12
C HIS A 205 8.28 -29.35 -6.92
N GLU A 206 8.01 -29.83 -8.14
CA GLU A 206 9.06 -30.26 -9.06
C GLU A 206 9.73 -29.03 -9.68
N GLU A 207 11.06 -28.98 -9.63
CA GLU A 207 11.84 -27.94 -10.29
C GLU A 207 11.74 -28.11 -11.82
N ALA A 208 11.66 -27.01 -12.56
CA ALA A 208 11.50 -27.08 -14.01
C ALA A 208 12.76 -27.65 -14.68
N ASP A 209 12.74 -28.94 -15.04
CA ASP A 209 13.87 -29.64 -15.70
C ASP A 209 14.12 -29.22 -17.16
N ASP A 210 13.07 -28.79 -17.88
CA ASP A 210 13.13 -28.35 -19.29
C ASP A 210 12.61 -26.90 -19.41
N LEU A 211 13.54 -25.95 -19.38
CA LEU A 211 13.25 -24.52 -19.47
C LEU A 211 12.72 -24.13 -20.86
N SER A 212 13.13 -24.82 -21.93
CA SER A 212 12.63 -24.59 -23.29
C SER A 212 11.14 -24.93 -23.42
N GLU A 213 10.71 -26.05 -22.82
CA GLU A 213 9.28 -26.41 -22.73
C GLU A 213 8.50 -25.33 -21.95
N LEU A 214 9.06 -24.86 -20.83
CA LEU A 214 8.46 -23.83 -19.99
C LEU A 214 8.31 -22.50 -20.75
N ILE A 215 9.35 -22.06 -21.47
CA ILE A 215 9.32 -20.88 -22.34
C ILE A 215 8.19 -21.01 -23.37
N GLY A 216 8.12 -22.13 -24.09
CA GLY A 216 7.09 -22.38 -25.09
C GLY A 216 5.67 -22.26 -24.52
N LYS A 217 5.41 -22.85 -23.35
CA LYS A 217 4.13 -22.71 -22.64
C LYS A 217 3.85 -21.28 -22.21
N MET A 218 4.88 -20.55 -21.79
CA MET A 218 4.71 -19.20 -21.31
C MET A 218 4.35 -18.22 -22.41
N VAL A 219 4.99 -18.33 -23.58
CA VAL A 219 4.93 -17.27 -24.59
C VAL A 219 4.01 -17.61 -25.76
N SER A 220 3.70 -18.89 -26.02
CA SER A 220 2.80 -19.28 -27.12
C SER A 220 1.44 -18.53 -27.18
N PRO A 221 0.80 -18.07 -26.08
CA PRO A 221 -0.43 -17.29 -26.17
C PRO A 221 -0.24 -15.85 -26.64
N TYR A 222 0.99 -15.33 -26.64
CA TYR A 222 1.32 -13.93 -26.84
C TYR A 222 2.00 -13.65 -28.19
N ILE A 223 2.69 -14.64 -28.78
CA ILE A 223 3.40 -14.47 -30.06
C ILE A 223 2.47 -14.73 -31.25
N LYS A 224 2.60 -13.93 -32.31
CA LYS A 224 1.95 -14.19 -33.60
C LYS A 224 2.94 -14.79 -34.61
N PRO A 225 2.66 -15.97 -35.18
CA PRO A 225 3.48 -16.52 -36.26
C PRO A 225 3.44 -15.62 -37.50
N ALA A 226 4.59 -15.44 -38.16
CA ALA A 226 4.67 -14.83 -39.48
C ALA A 226 4.51 -15.90 -40.59
N ASP A 227 3.94 -15.53 -41.75
CA ASP A 227 3.68 -16.48 -42.85
C ASP A 227 4.96 -16.96 -43.57
N ASN A 228 6.04 -16.18 -43.52
CA ASN A 228 7.35 -16.50 -44.10
C ASN A 228 8.48 -15.78 -43.33
N PRO A 229 8.80 -16.24 -42.11
CA PRO A 229 9.70 -15.53 -41.21
C PRO A 229 11.13 -15.43 -41.76
N GLN A 230 11.69 -14.24 -41.71
CA GLN A 230 13.09 -13.93 -41.97
C GLN A 230 13.85 -13.80 -40.65
N LEU A 231 15.17 -13.57 -40.72
CA LEU A 231 16.01 -13.42 -39.53
C LEU A 231 15.47 -12.34 -38.58
N ASP A 232 15.07 -11.20 -39.12
CA ASP A 232 14.58 -10.08 -38.31
C ASP A 232 13.26 -10.46 -37.59
N ASP A 233 12.37 -11.21 -38.25
CA ASP A 233 11.13 -11.72 -37.64
C ASP A 233 11.44 -12.67 -36.47
N TYR A 234 12.41 -13.58 -36.63
CA TYR A 234 12.82 -14.48 -35.53
C TYR A 234 13.49 -13.73 -34.38
N LEU A 235 14.24 -12.66 -34.65
CA LEU A 235 14.83 -11.83 -33.60
C LEU A 235 13.77 -11.05 -32.82
N GLU A 236 12.78 -10.48 -33.51
CA GLU A 236 11.64 -9.82 -32.89
C GLU A 236 10.86 -10.79 -31.99
N ILE A 237 10.61 -12.02 -32.47
CA ILE A 237 9.97 -13.06 -31.66
C ILE A 237 10.76 -13.35 -30.38
N VAL A 238 12.09 -13.48 -30.46
CA VAL A 238 12.90 -13.74 -29.26
C VAL A 238 12.88 -12.55 -28.29
N GLU A 239 12.86 -11.32 -28.78
CA GLU A 239 12.75 -10.10 -27.96
C GLU A 239 11.37 -9.99 -27.28
N GLU A 240 10.29 -10.35 -27.98
CA GLU A 240 8.94 -10.47 -27.41
C GLU A 240 8.86 -11.59 -26.35
N VAL A 241 9.54 -12.72 -26.59
CA VAL A 241 9.66 -13.82 -25.62
C VAL A 241 10.38 -13.38 -24.35
N MET A 242 11.53 -12.70 -24.47
CA MET A 242 12.26 -12.16 -23.32
C MET A 242 11.41 -11.16 -22.53
N THR A 243 10.77 -10.22 -23.23
CA THR A 243 9.86 -9.23 -22.62
C THR A 243 8.71 -9.89 -21.87
N THR A 244 8.04 -10.85 -22.50
CA THR A 244 6.90 -11.55 -21.90
C THR A 244 7.32 -12.39 -20.69
N THR A 245 8.47 -13.05 -20.76
CA THR A 245 9.01 -13.87 -19.67
C THR A 245 9.35 -13.01 -18.46
N LEU A 246 10.08 -11.92 -18.66
CA LEU A 246 10.42 -10.98 -17.59
C LEU A 246 9.17 -10.35 -16.96
N ARG A 247 8.22 -9.94 -17.80
CA ARG A 247 6.92 -9.43 -17.33
C ARG A 247 6.17 -10.46 -16.49
N LYS A 248 6.16 -11.73 -16.88
CA LYS A 248 5.51 -12.80 -16.10
C LYS A 248 6.17 -13.04 -14.74
N ILE A 249 7.49 -12.95 -14.65
CA ILE A 249 8.22 -13.04 -13.37
C ILE A 249 7.85 -11.85 -12.49
N LEU A 250 7.99 -10.62 -13.00
CA LEU A 250 7.68 -9.38 -12.26
C LEU A 250 6.20 -9.26 -11.85
N GLN A 251 5.29 -9.88 -12.61
CA GLN A 251 3.85 -9.91 -12.32
C GLN A 251 3.41 -11.19 -11.61
N ASN A 252 4.31 -12.09 -11.23
CA ASN A 252 3.96 -13.25 -10.43
C ASN A 252 3.48 -12.78 -9.04
N ALA A 253 2.36 -13.32 -8.56
CA ALA A 253 1.75 -12.86 -7.32
C ALA A 253 2.65 -13.06 -6.09
N ASP A 254 3.41 -14.15 -6.04
CA ASP A 254 4.35 -14.43 -4.95
C ASP A 254 5.60 -13.57 -5.05
N PHE A 255 6.12 -13.35 -6.28
CA PHE A 255 7.21 -12.40 -6.52
C PHE A 255 6.82 -10.98 -6.07
N GLN A 256 5.66 -10.48 -6.52
CA GLN A 256 5.17 -9.15 -6.14
C GLN A 256 4.88 -9.03 -4.65
N ALA A 257 4.34 -10.08 -4.00
CA ALA A 257 4.11 -10.06 -2.57
C ALA A 257 5.44 -9.85 -1.81
N LEU A 258 6.47 -10.62 -2.17
CA LEU A 258 7.79 -10.50 -1.58
C LEU A 258 8.44 -9.14 -1.89
N GLU A 259 8.47 -8.72 -3.16
CA GLU A 259 9.04 -7.43 -3.58
C GLU A 259 8.34 -6.28 -2.85
N SER A 260 7.00 -6.32 -2.76
CA SER A 260 6.22 -5.26 -2.12
C SER A 260 6.55 -5.08 -0.65
N VAL A 261 6.76 -6.17 0.08
CA VAL A 261 7.11 -6.15 1.50
C VAL A 261 8.50 -5.53 1.69
N TRP A 262 9.49 -5.93 0.88
CA TRP A 262 10.84 -5.39 0.98
C TRP A 262 10.95 -3.93 0.56
N ARG A 263 10.25 -3.54 -0.51
CA ARG A 263 10.14 -2.12 -0.94
C ARG A 263 9.43 -1.26 0.11
N VAL A 264 8.45 -1.81 0.83
CA VAL A 264 7.84 -1.12 1.99
C VAL A 264 8.87 -0.90 3.10
N ILE A 265 9.72 -1.89 3.41
CA ILE A 265 10.75 -1.73 4.43
C ILE A 265 11.80 -0.69 4.02
N ASP A 266 12.25 -0.71 2.77
CA ASP A 266 13.15 0.31 2.23
C ASP A 266 12.52 1.72 2.28
N MET A 267 11.23 1.84 1.94
CA MET A 267 10.51 3.11 2.09
C MET A 267 10.48 3.58 3.55
N LEU A 268 10.19 2.67 4.50
CA LEU A 268 10.12 3.01 5.93
C LEU A 268 11.49 3.40 6.49
N SER A 269 12.56 2.65 6.16
CA SER A 269 13.92 2.92 6.65
C SER A 269 14.43 4.27 6.17
N ARG A 270 14.13 4.65 4.92
CA ARG A 270 14.53 5.96 4.36
C ARG A 270 13.72 7.14 4.90
N ARG A 271 12.48 6.90 5.34
CA ARG A 271 11.54 7.98 5.75
C ARG A 271 11.44 8.18 7.26
N ILE A 272 11.92 7.22 8.04
CA ILE A 272 11.88 7.24 9.50
C ILE A 272 13.32 7.28 10.05
N GLU A 273 13.64 8.31 10.82
CA GLU A 273 14.93 8.43 11.49
C GLU A 273 14.96 7.53 12.73
N THR A 274 15.50 6.32 12.58
CA THR A 274 15.64 5.37 13.69
C THR A 274 16.76 5.78 14.64
N SER A 275 16.49 5.73 15.95
CA SER A 275 17.41 6.14 17.00
C SER A 275 17.11 5.42 18.32
N THR A 276 17.61 5.93 19.45
CA THR A 276 17.21 5.42 20.77
C THR A 276 15.74 5.66 21.09
N SER A 277 15.12 6.70 20.50
CA SER A 277 13.72 7.08 20.74
C SER A 277 12.74 6.46 19.74
N LEU A 278 13.20 5.97 18.59
CA LEU A 278 12.36 5.39 17.54
C LEU A 278 13.02 4.14 16.97
N LYS A 279 12.34 3.00 17.06
CA LYS A 279 12.83 1.70 16.58
C LYS A 279 11.83 1.10 15.61
N ILE A 280 12.34 0.45 14.57
CA ILE A 280 11.56 -0.41 13.67
C ILE A 280 12.08 -1.84 13.85
N THR A 281 11.17 -2.80 14.02
CA THR A 281 11.54 -4.20 14.17
C THR A 281 10.64 -5.08 13.31
N LEU A 282 11.24 -5.98 12.51
CA LEU A 282 10.55 -6.93 11.65
C LEU A 282 10.38 -8.27 12.36
N TYR A 283 9.20 -8.87 12.22
CA TYR A 283 8.94 -10.26 12.56
C TYR A 283 8.41 -10.98 11.33
N ASP A 284 9.09 -12.05 10.93
CA ASP A 284 8.65 -12.92 9.84
C ASP A 284 7.46 -13.76 10.29
N ILE A 285 6.27 -13.31 9.92
CA ILE A 285 4.99 -13.91 10.26
C ILE A 285 4.11 -13.71 9.03
N SER A 286 3.77 -14.79 8.34
CA SER A 286 2.88 -14.72 7.18
C SER A 286 1.42 -14.49 7.59
N ALA A 287 0.59 -14.08 6.63
CA ALA A 287 -0.85 -13.97 6.83
C ALA A 287 -1.48 -15.31 7.26
N GLU A 288 -0.98 -16.44 6.74
CA GLU A 288 -1.41 -17.78 7.16
C GLU A 288 -0.92 -18.16 8.56
N ASP A 289 0.31 -17.79 8.96
CA ASP A 289 0.79 -17.98 10.34
C ASP A 289 -0.11 -17.25 11.34
N PHE A 290 -0.41 -15.98 11.03
CA PHE A 290 -1.30 -15.13 11.81
C PHE A 290 -2.70 -15.75 11.95
N ALA A 291 -3.31 -16.13 10.83
CA ALA A 291 -4.66 -16.69 10.85
C ALA A 291 -4.69 -18.05 11.58
N ARG A 292 -3.68 -18.90 11.36
CA ARG A 292 -3.56 -20.21 11.98
C ARG A 292 -3.39 -20.12 13.49
N ASP A 293 -2.48 -19.26 13.98
CA ASP A 293 -2.22 -19.10 15.41
C ASP A 293 -3.45 -18.57 16.16
N LEU A 294 -4.07 -17.51 15.64
CA LEU A 294 -5.29 -16.96 16.24
C LEU A 294 -6.49 -17.90 16.18
N SER A 295 -6.51 -18.86 15.26
CA SER A 295 -7.60 -19.83 15.12
C SER A 295 -7.37 -21.12 15.91
N ALA A 296 -6.16 -21.35 16.42
CA ALA A 296 -5.78 -22.64 17.01
C ALA A 296 -6.46 -22.92 18.37
N THR A 297 -6.76 -21.89 19.13
CA THR A 297 -7.38 -21.97 20.47
C THR A 297 -8.30 -20.78 20.70
N ASN A 298 -9.28 -20.94 21.59
CA ASN A 298 -10.12 -19.82 22.03
C ASN A 298 -9.47 -19.00 23.14
N LYS A 299 -8.51 -19.57 23.87
CA LYS A 299 -7.77 -18.86 24.91
C LYS A 299 -6.58 -18.14 24.29
N LEU A 300 -6.73 -16.84 24.06
CA LEU A 300 -5.76 -16.09 23.29
C LEU A 300 -4.41 -15.98 24.01
N GLU A 301 -4.36 -16.10 25.33
CA GLU A 301 -3.12 -16.14 26.11
C GLU A 301 -2.21 -17.34 25.78
N GLU A 302 -2.76 -18.41 25.20
CA GLU A 302 -1.99 -19.59 24.78
C GLU A 302 -1.39 -19.43 23.36
N THR A 303 -1.81 -18.40 22.61
CA THR A 303 -1.35 -18.16 21.23
C THR A 303 0.11 -17.69 21.20
N GLY A 304 0.81 -17.95 20.09
CA GLY A 304 2.16 -17.47 19.87
C GLY A 304 2.23 -15.94 19.81
N LEU A 305 1.28 -15.30 19.15
CA LEU A 305 1.19 -13.84 19.02
C LEU A 305 1.00 -13.13 20.36
N TYR A 306 0.16 -13.68 21.26
CA TYR A 306 0.01 -13.12 22.61
C TYR A 306 1.33 -13.22 23.38
N ARG A 307 1.95 -14.40 23.39
CA ARG A 307 3.24 -14.59 24.07
C ARG A 307 4.33 -13.68 23.50
N LEU A 308 4.38 -13.52 22.19
CA LEU A 308 5.35 -12.66 21.51
C LEU A 308 5.17 -11.17 21.89
N PHE A 309 3.96 -10.63 21.72
CA PHE A 309 3.73 -9.18 21.83
C PHE A 309 3.33 -8.70 23.23
N VAL A 310 2.89 -9.59 24.10
CA VAL A 310 2.44 -9.26 25.47
C VAL A 310 3.41 -9.80 26.51
N GLU A 311 3.69 -11.10 26.53
CA GLU A 311 4.48 -11.70 27.62
C GLU A 311 5.99 -11.49 27.46
N ASN A 312 6.55 -11.87 26.31
CA ASN A 312 7.99 -11.83 26.06
C ASN A 312 8.49 -10.41 25.79
N ALA A 313 7.65 -9.61 25.15
CA ALA A 313 7.87 -8.19 24.92
C ALA A 313 8.14 -7.36 26.19
N LEU A 314 7.71 -7.84 27.36
CA LEU A 314 7.99 -7.22 28.66
C LEU A 314 9.36 -7.57 29.23
N GLN A 315 9.90 -8.71 28.82
CA GLN A 315 11.15 -9.27 29.32
C GLN A 315 12.35 -8.84 28.46
N ASP A 316 12.08 -8.37 27.24
CA ASP A 316 13.11 -7.90 26.31
C ASP A 316 13.52 -6.45 26.65
N GLU A 317 14.63 -6.30 27.37
CA GLU A 317 15.26 -5.00 27.65
C GLU A 317 15.77 -4.28 26.39
N GLY A 318 15.89 -4.97 25.25
CA GLY A 318 16.41 -4.44 24.00
C GLY A 318 15.33 -3.77 23.15
N VAL A 319 14.38 -4.56 22.65
CA VAL A 319 13.34 -4.09 21.72
C VAL A 319 12.16 -3.48 22.49
N GLY A 320 11.80 -4.08 23.63
CA GLY A 320 10.67 -3.67 24.46
C GLY A 320 9.32 -3.84 23.77
N THR A 321 8.25 -3.58 24.51
CA THR A 321 6.89 -3.76 24.02
C THR A 321 6.60 -2.81 22.83
N PRO A 322 5.93 -3.25 21.75
CA PRO A 322 5.65 -2.41 20.58
C PRO A 322 4.70 -1.25 20.91
N SER A 323 4.93 -0.09 20.31
CA SER A 323 4.04 1.07 20.38
C SER A 323 2.93 1.02 19.32
N ALA A 324 3.21 0.39 18.19
CA ALA A 324 2.24 0.02 17.15
C ALA A 324 2.73 -1.23 16.41
N ILE A 325 1.80 -2.03 15.90
CA ILE A 325 2.05 -3.24 15.12
C ILE A 325 1.45 -3.03 13.73
N VAL A 326 2.28 -3.06 12.69
CA VAL A 326 1.85 -2.98 11.29
C VAL A 326 1.82 -4.39 10.71
N GLY A 327 0.64 -4.90 10.42
CA GLY A 327 0.46 -6.14 9.67
C GLY A 327 0.33 -5.86 8.19
N LEU A 328 1.33 -6.30 7.41
CA LEU A 328 1.35 -6.21 5.95
C LEU A 328 0.42 -7.23 5.29
N TYR A 329 -0.78 -7.40 5.86
CA TYR A 329 -1.82 -8.31 5.40
C TYR A 329 -2.99 -7.57 4.76
N THR A 330 -3.70 -8.28 3.89
CA THR A 330 -4.95 -7.82 3.27
C THR A 330 -6.12 -8.65 3.78
N PHE A 331 -7.06 -7.99 4.46
CA PHE A 331 -8.32 -8.56 4.91
C PHE A 331 -9.46 -8.23 3.93
N ASP A 332 -10.56 -8.98 3.97
CA ASP A 332 -11.82 -8.68 3.28
C ASP A 332 -12.97 -8.62 4.29
N MET A 333 -14.12 -8.11 3.88
CA MET A 333 -15.33 -7.99 4.69
C MET A 333 -16.07 -9.33 4.79
N THR A 334 -15.44 -10.33 5.40
CA THR A 334 -16.04 -11.66 5.68
C THR A 334 -16.18 -11.91 7.18
N PRO A 335 -17.05 -12.83 7.61
CA PRO A 335 -17.16 -13.19 9.04
C PRO A 335 -15.85 -13.72 9.66
N PRO A 336 -15.12 -14.67 9.03
CA PRO A 336 -13.86 -15.18 9.59
C PRO A 336 -12.78 -14.10 9.76
N HIS A 337 -12.71 -13.14 8.84
CA HIS A 337 -11.76 -12.04 8.94
C HIS A 337 -12.13 -11.09 10.09
N ALA A 338 -13.42 -10.81 10.31
CA ALA A 338 -13.85 -10.04 11.48
C ALA A 338 -13.56 -10.78 12.79
N GLU A 339 -13.67 -12.11 12.83
CA GLU A 339 -13.29 -12.93 13.99
C GLU A 339 -11.79 -12.82 14.30
N LEU A 340 -10.93 -12.97 13.28
CA LEU A 340 -9.47 -12.79 13.42
C LEU A 340 -9.10 -11.38 13.90
N LEU A 341 -9.72 -10.33 13.34
CA LEU A 341 -9.51 -8.96 13.78
C LEU A 341 -9.99 -8.73 15.21
N GLY A 342 -11.12 -9.32 15.61
CA GLY A 342 -11.63 -9.25 16.99
C GLY A 342 -10.70 -9.93 17.97
N ARG A 343 -10.16 -11.10 17.63
CA ARG A 343 -9.15 -11.81 18.42
C ARG A 343 -7.88 -10.99 18.58
N MET A 344 -7.32 -10.48 17.48
CA MET A 344 -6.13 -9.62 17.52
C MET A 344 -6.37 -8.34 18.32
N SER A 345 -7.57 -7.76 18.25
CA SER A 345 -7.90 -6.53 18.98
C SER A 345 -7.75 -6.69 20.50
N LYS A 346 -8.09 -7.87 21.05
CA LYS A 346 -7.93 -8.20 22.47
C LYS A 346 -6.46 -8.32 22.86
N ILE A 347 -5.65 -8.96 22.01
CA ILE A 347 -4.19 -9.04 22.20
C ILE A 347 -3.57 -7.63 22.20
N CYS A 348 -3.95 -6.80 21.23
CA CYS A 348 -3.50 -5.42 21.12
C CYS A 348 -3.88 -4.54 22.31
N ALA A 349 -5.07 -4.75 22.88
CA ALA A 349 -5.50 -4.07 24.09
C ALA A 349 -4.59 -4.41 25.28
N HIS A 350 -4.15 -5.68 25.42
CA HIS A 350 -3.18 -6.08 26.44
C HIS A 350 -1.76 -5.57 26.16
N ALA A 351 -1.37 -5.45 24.89
CA ALA A 351 -0.07 -4.90 24.47
C ALA A 351 0.00 -3.36 24.52
N HIS A 352 -1.15 -2.69 24.67
CA HIS A 352 -1.33 -1.25 24.47
C HIS A 352 -0.76 -0.75 23.13
N ALA A 353 -0.91 -1.56 22.08
CA ALA A 353 -0.32 -1.32 20.77
C ALA A 353 -1.35 -1.59 19.67
N PRO A 354 -1.72 -0.61 18.83
CA PRO A 354 -2.68 -0.86 17.77
C PRO A 354 -2.12 -1.81 16.72
N PHE A 355 -3.01 -2.62 16.16
CA PHE A 355 -2.76 -3.38 14.94
C PHE A 355 -3.30 -2.61 13.73
N LEU A 356 -2.39 -2.17 12.89
CA LEU A 356 -2.64 -1.44 11.67
C LEU A 356 -2.50 -2.41 10.51
N THR A 357 -3.56 -2.56 9.72
CA THR A 357 -3.57 -3.47 8.58
C THR A 357 -4.45 -2.91 7.46
N SER A 358 -4.71 -3.71 6.42
CA SER A 358 -5.43 -3.25 5.24
C SER A 358 -6.69 -4.05 4.92
N LEU A 359 -7.60 -3.40 4.20
CA LEU A 359 -8.72 -4.05 3.53
C LEU A 359 -8.48 -4.11 2.03
N ASP A 360 -8.99 -5.16 1.40
CA ASP A 360 -8.99 -5.28 -0.05
C ASP A 360 -9.70 -4.08 -0.71
N ARG A 361 -9.11 -3.57 -1.79
CA ARG A 361 -9.57 -2.36 -2.49
C ARG A 361 -11.01 -2.46 -2.99
N ASN A 362 -11.55 -3.67 -3.18
CA ASN A 362 -12.93 -3.86 -3.62
C ASN A 362 -13.94 -3.42 -2.55
N ASN A 363 -13.49 -3.27 -1.30
CA ASN A 363 -14.30 -2.73 -0.21
C ASN A 363 -14.42 -1.20 -0.21
N ALA A 364 -13.68 -0.48 -1.05
CA ALA A 364 -13.70 0.99 -1.11
C ALA A 364 -15.08 1.61 -1.43
N ASN A 365 -15.97 0.84 -2.05
CA ASN A 365 -17.33 1.27 -2.38
C ASN A 365 -18.41 0.40 -1.74
N ARG A 366 -18.04 -0.65 -0.99
CA ARG A 366 -19.01 -1.51 -0.32
C ARG A 366 -19.52 -0.82 0.93
N LYS A 367 -20.79 -1.06 1.27
CA LYS A 367 -21.39 -0.62 2.53
C LYS A 367 -21.81 -1.81 3.36
N PHE A 368 -21.65 -1.69 4.68
CA PHE A 368 -22.00 -2.75 5.62
C PHE A 368 -23.47 -3.19 5.55
N ASP A 369 -24.39 -2.26 5.33
CA ASP A 369 -25.84 -2.50 5.23
C ASP A 369 -26.25 -3.23 3.94
N GLU A 370 -25.35 -3.29 2.95
CA GLU A 370 -25.53 -4.03 1.70
C GLU A 370 -24.91 -5.44 1.76
N LEU A 371 -24.21 -5.78 2.86
CA LEU A 371 -23.61 -7.10 3.05
C LEU A 371 -24.64 -8.17 3.44
N PRO A 372 -24.33 -9.46 3.23
CA PRO A 372 -25.10 -10.54 3.82
C PRO A 372 -25.30 -10.32 5.33
N LYS A 373 -26.52 -10.53 5.83
CA LYS A 373 -26.90 -10.24 7.24
C LYS A 373 -25.97 -10.84 8.29
N ILE A 374 -25.38 -11.99 7.97
CA ILE A 374 -24.41 -12.65 8.85
C ILE A 374 -23.14 -11.81 8.99
N THR A 375 -22.55 -11.42 7.86
CA THR A 375 -21.39 -10.55 7.76
C THR A 375 -21.66 -9.19 8.41
N GLU A 376 -22.79 -8.56 8.09
CA GLU A 376 -23.19 -7.30 8.70
C GLU A 376 -23.19 -7.40 10.23
N LYS A 377 -23.85 -8.42 10.80
CA LYS A 377 -23.91 -8.63 12.25
C LYS A 377 -22.54 -8.89 12.88
N THR A 378 -21.72 -9.75 12.27
CA THR A 378 -20.37 -10.05 12.78
C THR A 378 -19.52 -8.78 12.86
N TRP A 379 -19.54 -7.96 11.80
CA TRP A 379 -18.80 -6.71 11.77
C TRP A 379 -19.37 -5.63 12.70
N GLN A 380 -20.69 -5.58 12.89
CA GLN A 380 -21.31 -4.73 13.92
C GLN A 380 -20.88 -5.16 15.33
N SER A 381 -20.83 -6.46 15.61
CA SER A 381 -20.34 -6.98 16.89
C SER A 381 -18.87 -6.64 17.10
N LEU A 382 -18.01 -6.79 16.09
CA LEU A 382 -16.60 -6.38 16.15
C LEU A 382 -16.48 -4.90 16.49
N LYS A 383 -17.21 -4.04 15.78
CA LYS A 383 -17.21 -2.57 15.99
C LYS A 383 -17.79 -2.12 17.34
N ALA A 384 -18.55 -2.99 18.01
CA ALA A 384 -19.11 -2.72 19.33
C ALA A 384 -18.11 -3.05 20.46
N MET A 385 -17.06 -3.82 20.18
CA MET A 385 -16.00 -4.13 21.14
C MET A 385 -15.14 -2.88 21.40
N PRO A 386 -14.91 -2.49 22.67
CA PRO A 386 -13.96 -1.42 23.00
C PRO A 386 -12.55 -1.72 22.49
N GLU A 387 -12.12 -2.98 22.55
CA GLU A 387 -10.81 -3.45 22.11
C GLU A 387 -10.61 -3.24 20.61
N SER A 388 -11.68 -3.24 19.82
CA SER A 388 -11.61 -2.98 18.37
C SER A 388 -11.06 -1.58 18.04
N ASN A 389 -11.03 -0.64 19.00
CA ASN A 389 -10.39 0.65 18.78
C ASN A 389 -8.87 0.56 18.57
N TYR A 390 -8.24 -0.56 18.94
CA TYR A 390 -6.85 -0.86 18.62
C TYR A 390 -6.64 -1.37 17.19
N ILE A 391 -7.70 -1.56 16.40
CA ILE A 391 -7.59 -1.99 15.01
C ILE A 391 -7.74 -0.80 14.08
N GLY A 392 -6.73 -0.59 13.22
CA GLY A 392 -6.79 0.36 12.11
C GLY A 392 -6.85 -0.36 10.77
N LEU A 393 -7.87 -0.09 9.96
CA LEU A 393 -8.05 -0.68 8.63
C LEU A 393 -7.91 0.37 7.54
N SER A 394 -6.86 0.26 6.73
CA SER A 394 -6.54 1.20 5.65
C SER A 394 -6.79 0.63 4.26
N LEU A 395 -7.16 1.49 3.31
CA LEU A 395 -7.37 1.15 1.90
C LEU A 395 -7.37 2.42 1.03
N PRO A 396 -6.99 2.36 -0.25
CA PRO A 396 -6.51 1.20 -0.99
C PRO A 396 -4.97 1.15 -0.96
N ARG A 397 -4.35 0.27 -1.76
CA ARG A 397 -2.87 0.15 -1.78
C ARG A 397 -2.22 1.35 -2.48
N PHE A 398 -0.94 1.58 -2.23
CA PHE A 398 -0.18 2.70 -2.80
C PHE A 398 1.02 2.22 -3.64
N MET A 399 1.47 3.02 -4.61
CA MET A 399 2.53 2.62 -5.54
C MET A 399 3.90 2.65 -4.85
N LEU A 400 4.70 1.59 -5.04
CA LEU A 400 6.02 1.46 -4.42
C LEU A 400 7.18 1.83 -5.35
N ARG A 401 7.02 1.62 -6.65
CA ARG A 401 7.97 2.03 -7.69
C ARG A 401 7.24 2.33 -9.00
N MET A 402 7.88 3.11 -9.86
CA MET A 402 7.42 3.27 -11.24
C MET A 402 7.67 1.97 -12.01
N PRO A 403 6.87 1.65 -13.04
CA PRO A 403 7.16 0.54 -13.92
C PRO A 403 8.43 0.81 -14.73
N TYR A 404 9.19 -0.25 -15.01
CA TYR A 404 10.37 -0.18 -15.87
C TYR A 404 9.97 0.11 -17.32
N GLY A 405 10.75 0.93 -18.00
CA GLY A 405 10.44 1.41 -19.34
C GLY A 405 11.42 2.47 -19.84
N ALA A 406 11.52 2.63 -21.16
CA ALA A 406 12.51 3.50 -21.79
C ALA A 406 12.38 4.98 -21.38
N LYS A 407 11.16 5.42 -21.05
CA LYS A 407 10.85 6.79 -20.60
C LYS A 407 10.79 6.95 -19.08
N THR A 408 10.82 5.85 -18.33
CA THR A 408 10.72 5.83 -16.87
C THR A 408 12.05 5.38 -16.28
N ASP A 409 12.19 4.08 -16.07
CA ASP A 409 13.38 3.45 -15.51
C ASP A 409 13.84 2.36 -16.51
N PRO A 410 14.77 2.68 -17.42
CA PRO A 410 15.23 1.74 -18.43
C PRO A 410 16.14 0.67 -17.82
N ILE A 411 16.20 -0.50 -18.47
CA ILE A 411 17.09 -1.60 -18.08
C ILE A 411 18.21 -1.74 -19.11
N ASP A 412 19.36 -2.29 -18.71
CA ASP A 412 20.52 -2.44 -19.60
C ASP A 412 20.46 -3.71 -20.45
N ALA A 413 19.74 -4.74 -20.00
CA ALA A 413 19.74 -6.06 -20.64
C ALA A 413 19.15 -6.08 -22.06
N PHE A 414 18.01 -5.42 -22.27
CA PHE A 414 17.31 -5.27 -23.56
C PHE A 414 16.21 -4.22 -23.48
N ASP A 415 15.65 -3.82 -24.63
CA ASP A 415 14.52 -2.88 -24.69
C ASP A 415 13.28 -3.51 -24.03
N PHE A 416 12.91 -3.02 -22.84
CA PHE A 416 11.85 -3.59 -22.02
C PHE A 416 10.83 -2.52 -21.60
N GLU A 417 9.55 -2.88 -21.66
CA GLU A 417 8.43 -2.10 -21.14
C GLU A 417 7.60 -2.99 -20.22
N GLU A 418 7.59 -2.69 -18.92
CA GLU A 418 6.85 -3.47 -17.93
C GLU A 418 5.34 -3.21 -18.01
N PHE A 419 4.96 -1.93 -18.17
CA PHE A 419 3.57 -1.49 -18.18
C PHE A 419 2.89 -1.75 -19.52
N ASP A 420 1.78 -2.48 -19.49
CA ASP A 420 0.87 -2.67 -20.62
C ASP A 420 -0.49 -2.07 -20.28
N GLU A 421 -0.94 -1.10 -21.08
CA GLU A 421 -2.23 -0.43 -20.91
C GLU A 421 -3.42 -1.41 -20.87
N LYS A 422 -3.32 -2.57 -21.55
CA LYS A 422 -4.36 -3.61 -21.53
C LYS A 422 -4.46 -4.31 -20.18
N ILE A 423 -3.33 -4.47 -19.49
CA ILE A 423 -3.26 -5.04 -18.14
C ILE A 423 -3.64 -3.97 -17.10
N GLY A 424 -3.27 -2.73 -17.38
CA GLY A 424 -3.55 -1.55 -16.56
C GLY A 424 -2.89 -1.63 -15.19
N LEU A 425 -3.56 -1.12 -14.16
CA LEU A 425 -3.02 -1.01 -12.80
C LEU A 425 -2.60 -2.35 -12.17
N LYS A 426 -3.03 -3.50 -12.70
CA LYS A 426 -2.60 -4.81 -12.19
C LYS A 426 -1.11 -5.08 -12.42
N ALA A 427 -0.49 -4.44 -13.42
CA ALA A 427 0.92 -4.59 -13.74
C ALA A 427 1.86 -3.85 -12.75
N MET A 428 1.32 -2.92 -11.94
CA MET A 428 2.13 -2.08 -11.06
C MET A 428 2.42 -2.77 -9.73
N LEU A 429 3.52 -2.36 -9.08
CA LEU A 429 3.87 -2.82 -7.73
C LEU A 429 3.19 -1.97 -6.65
N TRP A 430 2.36 -2.61 -5.84
CA TRP A 430 1.54 -1.97 -4.83
C TRP A 430 1.91 -2.39 -3.41
N GLY A 431 2.12 -1.41 -2.53
CA GLY A 431 2.41 -1.60 -1.11
C GLY A 431 1.18 -1.59 -0.22
N ASN A 432 1.28 -2.29 0.91
CA ASN A 432 0.22 -2.35 1.90
C ASN A 432 0.03 -0.99 2.60
N PRO A 433 -1.18 -0.39 2.56
CA PRO A 433 -1.41 0.96 3.06
C PRO A 433 -1.20 1.12 4.57
N ALA A 434 -1.20 0.03 5.34
CA ALA A 434 -0.91 0.07 6.76
C ALA A 434 0.49 0.61 7.07
N ALA A 435 1.44 0.42 6.15
CA ALA A 435 2.78 0.99 6.26
C ALA A 435 2.76 2.53 6.27
N LEU A 436 1.87 3.15 5.49
CA LEU A 436 1.70 4.61 5.49
C LEU A 436 1.12 5.10 6.82
N VAL A 437 0.18 4.34 7.40
CA VAL A 437 -0.38 4.65 8.72
C VAL A 437 0.71 4.54 9.80
N GLY A 438 1.51 3.47 9.78
CA GLY A 438 2.67 3.33 10.68
C GLY A 438 3.68 4.46 10.52
N LEU A 439 3.98 4.86 9.29
CA LEU A 439 4.87 5.97 8.96
C LEU A 439 4.39 7.30 9.56
N VAL A 440 3.11 7.65 9.40
CA VAL A 440 2.61 8.93 9.95
C VAL A 440 2.57 8.93 11.48
N LEU A 441 2.30 7.78 12.12
CA LEU A 441 2.38 7.69 13.58
C LEU A 441 3.81 7.87 14.08
N ALA A 442 4.78 7.25 13.39
CA ALA A 442 6.20 7.41 13.69
C ALA A 442 6.64 8.88 13.54
N LYS A 443 6.22 9.55 12.46
CA LYS A 443 6.46 10.99 12.21
C LYS A 443 5.81 11.90 13.26
N ASP A 444 4.58 11.58 13.66
CA ASP A 444 3.87 12.31 14.71
C ASP A 444 4.61 12.18 16.06
N TYR A 445 5.14 10.99 16.37
CA TYR A 445 5.98 10.79 17.55
C TYR A 445 7.31 11.52 17.45
N GLU A 446 7.99 11.46 16.30
CA GLU A 446 9.24 12.20 16.05
C GLU A 446 9.08 13.70 16.34
N THR A 447 7.93 14.27 15.97
CA THR A 447 7.62 15.69 16.17
C THR A 447 7.19 16.02 17.60
N ASN A 448 6.42 15.15 18.26
CA ASN A 448 5.71 15.48 19.49
C ASN A 448 6.15 14.67 20.74
N GLY A 449 7.02 13.68 20.57
CA GLY A 449 7.45 12.74 21.61
C GLY A 449 6.30 11.90 22.19
N GLY A 450 6.46 11.45 23.45
CA GLY A 450 5.44 10.65 24.13
C GLY A 450 4.06 11.30 24.20
N GLY A 451 3.99 12.64 24.26
CA GLY A 451 2.74 13.40 24.28
C GLY A 451 2.00 13.51 22.94
N MET A 452 2.40 12.70 21.95
CA MET A 452 1.82 12.72 20.61
C MET A 452 0.29 12.60 20.62
N ARG A 453 -0.33 13.26 19.66
CA ARG A 453 -1.74 13.07 19.32
C ARG A 453 -1.81 12.74 17.84
N PRO A 454 -2.15 11.49 17.47
CA PRO A 454 -2.21 11.10 16.07
C PRO A 454 -3.04 12.06 15.23
N GLY A 455 -2.51 12.43 14.07
CA GLY A 455 -3.20 13.22 13.06
C GLY A 455 -2.61 14.62 12.81
N SER A 456 -1.45 14.96 13.39
CA SER A 456 -0.74 16.19 13.00
C SER A 456 -0.17 16.08 11.59
N ILE A 457 0.27 14.89 11.20
CA ILE A 457 0.82 14.60 9.88
C ILE A 457 -0.07 13.54 9.22
N LEU A 458 -0.70 13.90 8.10
CA LEU A 458 -1.59 13.01 7.34
C LEU A 458 -1.25 12.96 5.85
N THR A 459 -0.30 13.80 5.41
CA THR A 459 0.10 13.91 4.00
C THR A 459 1.47 13.29 3.83
N ILE A 460 1.63 12.49 2.78
CA ILE A 460 2.86 11.81 2.42
C ILE A 460 3.18 12.19 0.99
N ASN A 461 4.31 12.87 0.82
CA ASN A 461 4.80 13.36 -0.46
C ASN A 461 5.81 12.39 -1.08
N ASP A 462 6.28 12.73 -2.27
CA ASP A 462 7.30 11.99 -3.02
C ASP A 462 6.89 10.54 -3.26
N MET A 463 5.61 10.34 -3.58
CA MET A 463 5.09 9.03 -3.94
C MET A 463 5.43 8.71 -5.40
N PRO A 464 5.81 7.46 -5.72
CA PRO A 464 5.91 7.00 -7.10
C PRO A 464 4.62 7.27 -7.87
N PHE A 465 4.79 7.63 -9.13
CA PHE A 465 3.72 8.15 -9.95
C PHE A 465 4.03 7.88 -11.44
N HIS A 466 3.02 7.61 -12.26
CA HIS A 466 3.19 7.25 -13.68
C HIS A 466 2.19 7.98 -14.58
N TYR A 467 2.59 8.22 -15.84
CA TYR A 467 1.75 8.84 -16.86
C TYR A 467 1.42 7.84 -17.97
N VAL A 468 0.19 7.90 -18.47
CA VAL A 468 -0.26 7.17 -19.66
C VAL A 468 -0.82 8.15 -20.68
N HIS A 469 -0.93 7.74 -21.94
CA HIS A 469 -1.68 8.51 -22.92
C HIS A 469 -3.13 8.02 -22.93
N ASP A 470 -4.09 8.94 -22.94
CA ASP A 470 -5.49 8.56 -23.11
C ASP A 470 -5.83 8.26 -24.58
N GLN A 471 -7.09 7.91 -24.83
CA GLN A 471 -7.59 7.60 -26.18
C GLN A 471 -7.51 8.78 -27.17
N TYR A 472 -7.30 10.00 -26.68
CA TYR A 472 -7.13 11.22 -27.48
C TYR A 472 -5.66 11.62 -27.62
N GLY A 473 -4.73 10.89 -27.01
CA GLY A 473 -3.30 11.14 -27.01
C GLY A 473 -2.82 12.06 -25.88
N ASP A 474 -3.72 12.56 -25.04
CA ASP A 474 -3.37 13.45 -23.94
C ASP A 474 -2.67 12.69 -22.82
N GLN A 475 -1.63 13.29 -22.24
CA GLN A 475 -0.91 12.68 -21.13
C GLN A 475 -1.73 12.79 -19.84
N VAL A 476 -2.13 11.64 -19.30
CA VAL A 476 -2.93 11.53 -18.08
C VAL A 476 -2.12 10.89 -16.97
N ALA A 477 -2.16 11.55 -15.83
CA ALA A 477 -1.58 11.12 -14.58
C ALA A 477 -2.38 9.95 -13.95
N LEU A 478 -1.74 8.79 -13.74
CA LEU A 478 -2.32 7.70 -12.97
C LEU A 478 -2.31 8.02 -11.46
N PRO A 479 -3.29 7.54 -10.68
CA PRO A 479 -3.26 7.69 -9.23
C PRO A 479 -2.05 6.97 -8.61
N CYS A 480 -1.53 7.54 -7.52
CA CYS A 480 -0.54 6.90 -6.65
C CYS A 480 -1.12 5.71 -5.85
N THR A 481 -2.42 5.43 -6.00
CA THR A 481 -3.13 4.33 -5.35
C THR A 481 -3.77 3.41 -6.37
N ASP A 482 -3.91 2.12 -6.04
CA ASP A 482 -4.45 1.11 -6.96
C ASP A 482 -5.96 1.23 -7.19
N ARG A 483 -6.59 2.16 -6.47
CA ARG A 483 -7.93 2.66 -6.69
C ARG A 483 -8.01 4.14 -6.32
N MET A 484 -8.57 4.96 -7.19
CA MET A 484 -8.87 6.35 -6.88
C MET A 484 -10.09 6.44 -5.97
N ILE A 485 -9.94 7.04 -4.79
CA ILE A 485 -11.06 7.35 -3.90
C ILE A 485 -11.59 8.73 -4.24
N SER A 486 -12.84 8.79 -4.69
CA SER A 486 -13.50 10.07 -4.97
C SER A 486 -13.82 10.83 -3.68
N HIS A 487 -13.90 12.16 -3.75
CA HIS A 487 -14.35 12.99 -2.61
C HIS A 487 -15.72 12.53 -2.05
N ARG A 488 -16.60 11.98 -2.90
CA ARG A 488 -17.91 11.46 -2.48
C ARG A 488 -17.81 10.13 -1.73
N SER A 489 -16.74 9.37 -1.92
CA SER A 489 -16.52 8.06 -1.30
C SER A 489 -15.79 8.14 0.04
N VAL A 490 -15.04 9.23 0.29
CA VAL A 490 -14.27 9.41 1.53
C VAL A 490 -15.18 9.40 2.77
N GLU A 491 -16.22 10.24 2.78
CA GLU A 491 -17.10 10.35 3.95
C GLU A 491 -17.84 9.03 4.28
N PRO A 492 -18.42 8.29 3.31
CA PRO A 492 -18.94 6.95 3.57
C PRO A 492 -17.92 5.98 4.18
N LEU A 493 -16.67 5.97 3.71
CA LEU A 493 -15.62 5.10 4.26
C LEU A 493 -15.24 5.50 5.70
N MET A 494 -15.17 6.81 5.98
CA MET A 494 -14.92 7.31 7.33
C MET A 494 -16.06 6.98 8.29
N ARG A 495 -17.33 7.09 7.86
CA ARG A 495 -18.49 6.63 8.67
C ARG A 495 -18.43 5.14 8.96
N GLN A 496 -17.84 4.38 8.04
CA GLN A 496 -17.56 2.96 8.20
C GLN A 496 -16.33 2.66 9.08
N ARG A 497 -15.63 3.70 9.57
CA ARG A 497 -14.46 3.62 10.46
C ARG A 497 -13.23 2.99 9.82
N PHE A 498 -13.08 3.18 8.51
CA PHE A 498 -11.85 2.86 7.80
C PHE A 498 -10.92 4.08 7.73
N MET A 499 -9.68 3.87 7.32
CA MET A 499 -8.63 4.89 7.11
C MET A 499 -8.34 5.02 5.60
N PRO A 500 -9.09 5.84 4.85
CA PRO A 500 -8.93 5.94 3.41
C PRO A 500 -7.62 6.63 3.03
N ILE A 501 -6.87 6.03 2.10
CA ILE A 501 -5.70 6.62 1.46
C ILE A 501 -6.16 7.29 0.16
N VAL A 502 -6.04 8.61 0.11
CA VAL A 502 -6.52 9.45 -1.00
C VAL A 502 -5.32 9.94 -1.80
N SER A 503 -5.18 9.48 -3.05
CA SER A 503 -4.21 10.05 -3.99
C SER A 503 -4.70 11.41 -4.47
N MET A 504 -3.80 12.40 -4.52
CA MET A 504 -4.10 13.68 -5.15
C MET A 504 -3.89 13.60 -6.66
N LYS A 505 -4.92 13.99 -7.42
CA LYS A 505 -4.89 13.90 -8.89
C LYS A 505 -3.73 14.75 -9.45
N GLY A 506 -2.85 14.10 -10.21
CA GLY A 506 -1.72 14.78 -10.89
C GLY A 506 -0.60 15.21 -9.95
N GLN A 507 -0.57 14.72 -8.71
CA GLN A 507 0.48 15.03 -7.75
C GLN A 507 1.06 13.74 -7.16
N PRO A 508 2.39 13.68 -6.93
CA PRO A 508 3.05 12.55 -6.29
C PRO A 508 2.83 12.58 -4.76
N GLU A 509 1.58 12.70 -4.32
CA GLU A 509 1.22 12.72 -2.90
C GLU A 509 -0.04 11.90 -2.61
N VAL A 510 -0.07 11.32 -1.41
CA VAL A 510 -1.24 10.66 -0.83
C VAL A 510 -1.56 11.26 0.53
N ARG A 511 -2.85 11.24 0.90
CA ARG A 511 -3.34 11.72 2.19
C ARG A 511 -4.18 10.67 2.89
N ILE A 512 -3.98 10.52 4.19
CA ILE A 512 -4.78 9.64 5.04
C ILE A 512 -5.96 10.46 5.57
N ALA A 513 -7.19 10.07 5.20
CA ALA A 513 -8.38 10.87 5.52
C ALA A 513 -8.77 10.82 7.00
N SER A 514 -8.42 9.74 7.70
CA SER A 514 -8.71 9.52 9.11
C SER A 514 -7.75 8.51 9.73
N LEU A 515 -7.48 8.65 11.03
CA LEU A 515 -6.78 7.67 11.86
C LEU A 515 -7.74 7.03 12.87
N SER A 516 -8.97 6.74 12.43
CA SER A 516 -10.00 6.15 13.30
C SER A 516 -9.77 4.66 13.54
N GLY A 517 -9.88 4.24 14.79
CA GLY A 517 -10.01 2.82 15.16
C GLY A 517 -11.42 2.30 14.88
N LEU A 518 -11.59 0.97 14.85
CA LEU A 518 -12.89 0.37 14.53
C LEU A 518 -14.00 0.63 15.55
N ALA A 519 -13.69 1.05 16.78
CA ALA A 519 -14.71 1.46 17.76
C ALA A 519 -15.24 2.89 17.51
N GLY A 520 -14.52 3.71 16.73
CA GLY A 520 -14.99 5.00 16.22
C GLY A 520 -14.22 6.22 16.70
N ASP A 521 -13.33 6.08 17.69
CA ASP A 521 -12.42 7.13 18.12
C ASP A 521 -11.13 7.12 17.29
N ILE A 522 -10.19 8.04 17.56
CA ILE A 522 -8.81 7.90 17.05
C ILE A 522 -8.27 6.55 17.55
N VAL A 523 -7.53 5.86 16.69
CA VAL A 523 -6.96 4.54 16.97
C VAL A 523 -6.21 4.53 18.32
N SER A 524 -6.55 3.55 19.16
CA SER A 524 -5.98 3.43 20.50
C SER A 524 -4.52 3.00 20.45
N GLY A 525 -3.73 3.54 21.36
CA GLY A 525 -2.35 3.13 21.59
C GLY A 525 -1.84 3.74 22.88
N ARG A 526 -0.54 3.64 23.13
CA ARG A 526 0.10 4.13 24.37
C ARG A 526 -0.13 5.61 24.65
N TRP A 527 -0.32 6.41 23.61
CA TRP A 527 -0.66 7.83 23.72
C TRP A 527 -2.03 8.08 24.38
N CYS A 528 -2.92 7.09 24.42
CA CYS A 528 -4.22 7.20 25.08
C CYS A 528 -4.13 7.09 26.60
N ASP A 529 -3.29 6.20 27.13
CA ASP A 529 -3.18 5.95 28.58
C ASP A 529 -2.49 7.09 29.33
N GLN A 530 -1.64 7.84 28.65
CA GLN A 530 -0.97 9.02 29.20
C GLN A 530 -1.95 10.19 29.42
N ILE A 531 -3.10 10.21 28.74
CA ILE A 531 -4.18 11.18 28.96
C ILE A 531 -4.84 10.93 30.33
N ALA A 532 -4.88 9.67 30.80
CA ALA A 532 -5.38 9.36 32.14
C ALA A 532 -4.41 9.80 33.25
N VAL A 533 -3.09 9.65 33.04
CA VAL A 533 -2.06 10.09 34.00
C VAL A 533 -2.03 11.61 34.15
N SER A 534 -2.14 12.36 33.04
CA SER A 534 -2.19 13.83 33.06
C SER A 534 -3.48 14.37 33.72
N LYS A 535 -4.64 13.76 33.48
CA LYS A 535 -5.89 14.10 34.19
C LYS A 535 -5.85 13.76 35.69
N ALA A 536 -5.13 12.71 36.09
CA ALA A 536 -4.98 12.35 37.50
C ALA A 536 -3.96 13.27 38.23
N ALA A 537 -2.96 13.79 37.52
CA ALA A 537 -1.99 14.75 38.07
C ALA A 537 -2.61 16.15 38.28
N GLU A 538 -3.66 16.51 37.54
CA GLU A 538 -4.43 17.75 37.75
C GLU A 538 -5.55 17.56 38.79
N THR A 539 -5.19 17.31 40.05
CA THR A 539 -6.11 17.54 41.17
C THR A 539 -5.99 19.00 41.62
N PRO A 540 -7.08 19.77 41.77
CA PRO A 540 -7.00 21.19 42.07
C PRO A 540 -6.46 21.40 43.50
N SER A 541 -5.31 22.07 43.61
CA SER A 541 -4.78 22.52 44.89
C SER A 541 -5.71 23.55 45.51
N ALA A 542 -6.35 23.16 46.62
CA ALA A 542 -7.20 24.01 47.42
C ALA A 542 -6.36 24.89 48.37
N ASN A 543 -6.31 26.19 48.07
CA ASN A 543 -6.39 27.35 48.98
C ASN A 543 -5.35 28.45 48.68
N ALA A 544 -5.84 29.59 48.16
CA ALA A 544 -5.67 30.90 48.79
C ALA A 544 -6.63 31.88 48.10
N GLY A 545 -7.62 32.37 48.86
CA GLY A 545 -8.67 33.23 48.35
C GLY A 545 -8.26 34.69 48.20
N ALA A 546 -8.89 35.35 47.24
CA ALA A 546 -9.25 36.76 47.35
C ALA A 546 -10.62 36.95 46.68
N ARG A 547 -11.59 37.42 47.47
CA ARG A 547 -12.96 37.73 47.05
C ARG A 547 -12.98 38.93 46.12
N VAL A 548 -13.73 38.84 45.03
CA VAL A 548 -14.48 39.99 44.49
C VAL A 548 -15.90 39.53 44.19
N SER A 549 -16.85 40.23 44.81
CA SER A 549 -18.29 40.02 44.72
C SER A 549 -18.85 40.50 43.38
N ILE A 550 -19.78 39.77 42.77
CA ILE A 550 -20.73 40.34 41.81
C ILE A 550 -22.13 39.85 42.16
N ALA A 551 -23.00 40.82 42.41
CA ALA A 551 -24.44 40.65 42.54
C ALA A 551 -25.09 40.77 41.16
N GLY A 552 -26.06 39.88 40.89
CA GLY A 552 -27.24 40.11 40.06
C GLY A 552 -27.06 40.36 38.55
N GLY A 553 -27.81 39.60 37.74
CA GLY A 553 -28.17 40.02 36.38
C GLY A 553 -28.11 38.90 35.37
N ASP A 554 -29.23 38.69 34.69
CA ASP A 554 -29.50 37.67 33.69
C ASP A 554 -28.54 37.68 32.47
N GLY A 555 -28.31 36.47 31.95
CA GLY A 555 -28.10 36.15 30.54
C GLY A 555 -26.82 36.65 29.85
N TYR A 556 -25.88 35.74 29.57
CA TYR A 556 -25.28 35.62 28.23
C TYR A 556 -24.41 34.35 28.06
N ASN A 557 -24.34 33.92 26.81
CA ASN A 557 -23.52 32.90 26.15
C ASN A 557 -22.00 33.19 26.22
N PRO A 558 -21.08 32.20 26.27
CA PRO A 558 -19.71 32.43 25.87
C PRO A 558 -19.37 31.71 24.56
N ALA A 559 -19.05 32.53 23.56
CA ALA A 559 -18.29 32.13 22.38
C ALA A 559 -16.92 31.58 22.82
N ILE A 560 -16.57 30.41 22.31
CA ILE A 560 -15.21 29.85 22.41
C ILE A 560 -14.34 30.60 21.40
N GLN A 561 -13.25 31.20 21.88
CA GLN A 561 -12.19 31.75 21.05
C GLN A 561 -11.54 30.61 20.25
N ALA A 562 -11.73 30.66 18.93
CA ALA A 562 -11.03 29.79 17.99
C ALA A 562 -9.53 30.09 18.01
N THR A 563 -8.73 29.07 18.31
CA THR A 563 -7.34 28.99 17.92
C THR A 563 -7.26 28.97 16.39
N LYS A 564 -6.35 29.76 15.81
CA LYS A 564 -6.10 29.81 14.36
C LYS A 564 -5.82 28.39 13.84
N GLY A 565 -6.59 27.96 12.83
CA GLY A 565 -6.39 26.69 12.11
C GLY A 565 -7.64 25.85 11.87
N ALA A 566 -8.82 26.24 12.34
CA ALA A 566 -10.06 25.50 12.07
C ALA A 566 -10.86 26.14 10.92
N VAL A 567 -11.15 25.35 9.88
CA VAL A 567 -12.13 25.68 8.84
C VAL A 567 -13.52 25.58 9.46
N VAL A 568 -14.20 26.72 9.62
CA VAL A 568 -15.61 26.77 10.01
C VAL A 568 -16.45 26.90 8.75
N VAL A 569 -17.25 25.88 8.44
CA VAL A 569 -18.23 25.92 7.34
C VAL A 569 -19.54 26.46 7.91
N GLU A 570 -19.84 27.73 7.67
CA GLU A 570 -21.20 28.26 7.87
C GLU A 570 -21.99 28.15 6.56
N THR A 571 -23.06 27.35 6.59
CA THR A 571 -24.04 27.31 5.50
C THR A 571 -25.05 28.43 5.72
N ILE A 572 -24.95 29.52 4.95
CA ILE A 572 -26.02 30.51 4.86
C ILE A 572 -27.03 30.03 3.81
N VAL A 573 -28.19 29.57 4.27
CA VAL A 573 -29.32 29.22 3.38
C VAL A 573 -30.14 30.48 3.11
N ASP A 574 -30.05 31.02 1.89
CA ASP A 574 -31.00 32.02 1.38
C ASP A 574 -32.16 31.26 0.69
N PRO A 575 -33.41 31.32 1.19
CA PRO A 575 -34.49 30.43 0.75
C PRO A 575 -35.08 30.78 -0.63
N LYS A 576 -34.42 31.59 -1.47
CA LYS A 576 -34.98 32.04 -2.76
C LYS A 576 -34.05 32.07 -3.98
N LYS A 577 -32.86 31.48 -3.96
CA LYS A 577 -32.02 31.36 -5.18
C LYS A 577 -31.30 30.00 -5.29
N THR A 578 -31.25 29.48 -6.51
CA THR A 578 -30.51 28.27 -6.94
C THR A 578 -29.00 28.45 -6.75
N PRO A 579 -28.24 27.44 -6.29
CA PRO A 579 -26.83 27.62 -5.99
C PRO A 579 -25.94 27.32 -7.20
N GLU A 580 -25.39 28.36 -7.81
CA GLU A 580 -24.06 28.31 -8.41
C GLU A 580 -23.09 28.93 -7.40
N THR A 581 -22.07 28.18 -7.00
CA THR A 581 -21.08 28.67 -6.04
C THR A 581 -19.70 28.73 -6.70
N VAL A 582 -19.25 29.94 -7.00
CA VAL A 582 -17.89 30.26 -7.44
C VAL A 582 -17.11 30.73 -6.21
N PHE A 583 -15.93 30.16 -5.96
CA PHE A 583 -15.04 30.64 -4.88
C PHE A 583 -13.67 31.05 -5.42
N ARG A 584 -13.25 32.23 -4.97
CA ARG A 584 -11.96 32.89 -5.22
C ARG A 584 -11.09 32.68 -3.97
N ILE A 585 -9.85 32.22 -4.15
CA ILE A 585 -8.86 32.09 -3.07
C ILE A 585 -7.90 33.28 -3.20
N GLU A 586 -7.77 34.08 -2.15
CA GLU A 586 -6.73 35.10 -2.03
C GLU A 586 -5.49 34.48 -1.38
N THR A 587 -4.38 34.49 -2.11
CA THR A 587 -3.06 34.10 -1.62
C THR A 587 -2.32 35.36 -1.17
N GLU A 588 -2.15 35.57 0.13
CA GLU A 588 -1.18 36.54 0.65
C GLU A 588 0.14 35.84 0.98
N THR A 589 1.19 36.19 0.25
CA THR A 589 2.58 35.83 0.53
C THR A 589 3.16 36.82 1.54
N PRO A 590 3.74 36.41 2.69
CA PRO A 590 4.32 37.37 3.62
C PRO A 590 5.76 37.72 3.25
N GLU A 591 6.06 39.02 3.17
CA GLU A 591 7.42 39.57 3.08
C GLU A 591 8.15 39.55 4.45
N PRO A 592 9.49 39.41 4.48
CA PRO A 592 10.26 39.29 5.72
C PRO A 592 10.52 40.66 6.37
N GLN A 593 10.24 40.79 7.67
CA GLN A 593 10.62 41.95 8.47
C GLN A 593 11.99 41.74 9.14
N VAL A 594 12.91 42.67 8.88
CA VAL A 594 14.21 42.81 9.55
C VAL A 594 14.03 43.70 10.77
N THR A 595 14.48 43.26 11.95
CA THR A 595 14.61 44.10 13.15
C THR A 595 16.03 43.98 13.72
N GLU A 596 16.75 45.11 13.71
CA GLU A 596 18.02 45.31 14.42
C GLU A 596 17.80 45.33 15.96
N PRO A 597 18.77 44.87 16.77
CA PRO A 597 18.71 45.02 18.22
C PRO A 597 19.42 46.30 18.70
N ALA A 598 18.79 46.99 19.65
CA ALA A 598 19.36 48.11 20.40
C ALA A 598 20.01 47.62 21.72
N ALA A 599 21.06 48.33 22.14
CA ALA A 599 21.96 48.04 23.25
C ALA A 599 21.49 48.54 24.64
N ALA A 600 21.99 47.90 25.70
CA ALA A 600 22.45 48.42 27.01
C ALA A 600 22.74 47.19 27.94
N ASP A 601 23.99 46.90 28.31
CA ASP A 601 24.73 47.33 29.53
C ASP A 601 24.06 46.80 30.84
N ASP A 602 24.70 46.19 31.84
CA ASP A 602 26.07 45.76 32.17
C ASP A 602 25.96 44.91 33.48
N GLU A 603 27.09 44.33 33.93
CA GLU A 603 27.42 43.78 35.28
C GLU A 603 27.55 42.24 35.45
N ASP A 604 28.78 41.77 35.13
CA ASP A 604 29.76 41.03 35.97
C ASP A 604 29.39 39.72 36.71
N GLU A 605 30.11 38.63 36.37
CA GLU A 605 31.03 37.93 37.30
C GLU A 605 31.95 36.91 36.55
N ASP A 606 33.26 37.01 36.82
CA ASP A 606 34.39 36.27 36.24
C ASP A 606 34.49 34.78 36.63
N VAL A 607 34.93 33.90 35.69
CA VAL A 607 35.98 32.87 35.92
C VAL A 607 36.71 32.54 34.60
N GLU A 608 38.04 32.75 34.59
CA GLU A 608 39.00 32.40 33.53
C GLU A 608 39.25 30.87 33.40
N GLU A 609 39.41 30.34 32.17
CA GLU A 609 40.60 29.53 31.81
C GLU A 609 40.79 29.33 30.28
N ALA A 610 41.84 29.98 29.76
CA ALA A 610 42.80 29.64 28.68
C ALA A 610 42.39 28.96 27.34
N ALA A 611 42.67 29.69 26.24
CA ALA A 611 42.71 29.27 24.83
C ALA A 611 43.98 28.45 24.44
N PRO A 612 44.07 27.95 23.19
CA PRO A 612 44.82 28.74 22.19
C PRO A 612 44.23 28.77 20.77
N THR A 613 44.43 29.93 20.14
CA THR A 613 44.21 30.36 18.74
C THR A 613 44.77 29.43 17.64
N PRO A 614 44.12 29.38 16.45
CA PRO A 614 44.77 29.07 15.18
C PRO A 614 45.03 30.30 14.29
N ALA A 615 46.07 30.18 13.47
CA ALA A 615 46.70 31.17 12.59
C ALA A 615 45.99 31.33 11.20
N PRO A 616 46.39 32.28 10.33
CA PRO A 616 45.54 32.90 9.31
C PRO A 616 45.52 32.19 7.94
N LYS A 617 44.41 32.37 7.20
CA LYS A 617 44.22 31.96 5.78
C LYS A 617 44.99 32.87 4.80
N PRO A 618 45.58 32.32 3.71
CA PRO A 618 46.10 33.10 2.59
C PRO A 618 45.06 33.35 1.49
N ALA A 619 45.29 34.40 0.72
CA ALA A 619 44.47 34.91 -0.39
C ALA A 619 44.96 34.48 -1.79
N ALA A 620 44.09 34.73 -2.80
CA ALA A 620 44.23 34.69 -4.28
C ALA A 620 43.41 33.55 -4.94
N ALA A 621 42.69 33.72 -6.05
CA ALA A 621 42.75 34.72 -7.13
C ALA A 621 41.38 34.94 -7.82
N ALA A 622 41.26 36.09 -8.49
CA ALA A 622 40.09 36.59 -9.22
C ALA A 622 39.92 35.98 -10.63
N ALA A 623 38.66 35.85 -11.08
CA ALA A 623 38.26 35.52 -12.44
C ALA A 623 37.76 36.79 -13.20
N PRO A 624 37.85 36.85 -14.55
CA PRO A 624 37.57 38.05 -15.37
C PRO A 624 36.07 38.25 -15.71
N PRO A 625 35.67 39.46 -16.18
CA PRO A 625 34.26 39.82 -16.37
C PRO A 625 33.69 39.35 -17.73
N GLU A 626 32.43 38.95 -17.73
CA GLU A 626 31.63 38.63 -18.93
C GLU A 626 31.07 39.91 -19.61
N PRO A 627 30.84 39.89 -20.94
CA PRO A 627 30.35 41.04 -21.70
C PRO A 627 28.81 41.20 -21.62
N ALA A 628 28.37 42.45 -21.71
CA ALA A 628 26.98 42.87 -21.72
C ALA A 628 26.22 42.37 -22.97
N HIS A 629 25.02 41.80 -22.77
CA HIS A 629 24.07 41.49 -23.83
C HIS A 629 22.96 42.55 -23.90
N ASP A 630 22.71 42.98 -25.14
CA ASP A 630 21.84 44.04 -25.61
C ASP A 630 20.38 43.55 -25.67
N THR A 631 19.44 44.26 -25.03
CA THR A 631 18.02 43.87 -24.90
C THR A 631 17.15 44.32 -26.07
N SER A 632 17.73 44.75 -27.19
CA SER A 632 16.98 45.36 -28.30
C SER A 632 16.49 44.39 -29.39
N GLU A 633 16.80 43.08 -29.31
CA GLU A 633 16.32 42.08 -30.27
C GLU A 633 15.01 41.37 -29.82
N LEU A 634 14.73 41.30 -28.52
CA LEU A 634 13.52 40.64 -27.99
C LEU A 634 12.25 41.48 -28.16
N ASP A 635 12.35 42.80 -28.08
CA ASP A 635 11.20 43.70 -28.27
C ASP A 635 10.74 43.77 -29.75
N ASN A 636 11.64 43.48 -30.70
CA ASN A 636 11.29 43.44 -32.13
C ASN A 636 10.66 42.10 -32.54
N LEU A 637 10.90 41.02 -31.81
CA LEU A 637 10.29 39.70 -32.06
C LEU A 637 8.86 39.57 -31.51
N LEU A 638 8.50 40.37 -30.50
CA LEU A 638 7.15 40.41 -29.92
C LEU A 638 6.16 41.29 -30.71
N ALA A 639 6.64 42.13 -31.62
CA ALA A 639 5.81 42.98 -32.47
C ALA A 639 5.29 42.28 -33.75
N ASP A 640 5.89 41.15 -34.14
CA ASP A 640 5.58 40.43 -35.39
C ASP A 640 4.51 39.31 -35.25
N LEU A 641 3.96 39.11 -34.04
CA LEU A 641 2.97 38.07 -33.73
C LEU A 641 1.54 38.61 -33.48
N SER A 642 1.29 39.89 -33.76
CA SER A 642 0.02 40.56 -33.43
C SER A 642 -0.62 41.33 -34.58
N ALA A 643 -0.52 40.82 -35.82
CA ALA A 643 -1.26 41.35 -36.96
C ALA A 643 -1.75 40.24 -37.90
N ASP A 644 -3.08 40.26 -38.12
CA ASP A 644 -3.86 39.65 -39.21
C ASP A 644 -4.01 38.10 -39.14
N ASP A 645 -5.21 37.50 -39.12
CA ASP A 645 -6.28 37.64 -40.12
C ASP A 645 -7.70 37.66 -39.51
N GLU A 646 -8.48 38.70 -39.85
CA GLU A 646 -9.95 38.66 -39.90
C GLU A 646 -10.36 38.28 -41.33
N GLU A 647 -10.87 37.06 -41.54
CA GLU A 647 -11.63 36.71 -42.75
C GLU A 647 -13.07 36.35 -42.38
N GLU A 648 -14.01 37.16 -42.86
CA GLU A 648 -15.44 36.83 -42.97
C GLU A 648 -15.63 35.69 -43.98
N ALA A 649 -16.37 34.64 -43.60
CA ALA A 649 -16.89 33.64 -44.52
C ALA A 649 -18.30 33.17 -44.09
N ASP A 650 -19.29 33.77 -44.77
CA ASP A 650 -20.54 33.22 -45.30
C ASP A 650 -21.31 32.11 -44.55
N GLU A 651 -22.57 32.44 -44.24
CA GLU A 651 -23.67 31.50 -43.95
C GLU A 651 -23.93 30.59 -45.16
N GLU A 652 -23.37 29.38 -45.19
CA GLU A 652 -23.89 28.28 -46.01
C GLU A 652 -24.47 27.17 -45.12
N GLY A 653 -25.69 26.78 -45.47
CA GLY A 653 -26.51 25.84 -44.72
C GLY A 653 -25.88 24.45 -44.59
N MET A 654 -26.21 23.83 -43.46
CA MET A 654 -25.80 22.49 -43.07
C MET A 654 -26.09 21.45 -44.15
N ASP A 655 -25.11 20.58 -44.40
CA ASP A 655 -25.15 19.51 -45.40
C ASP A 655 -26.35 18.56 -45.15
N PRO A 656 -27.22 18.34 -46.15
CA PRO A 656 -28.37 17.43 -46.02
C PRO A 656 -27.98 15.96 -45.73
N GLU A 657 -26.73 15.54 -45.99
CA GLU A 657 -26.26 14.21 -45.56
C GLU A 657 -26.02 14.14 -44.04
N LEU A 658 -25.66 15.26 -43.40
CA LEU A 658 -25.47 15.35 -41.95
C LEU A 658 -26.81 15.40 -41.19
N GLU A 659 -27.83 16.04 -41.78
CA GLU A 659 -29.20 16.00 -41.26
C GLU A 659 -29.82 14.60 -41.32
N ALA A 660 -29.50 13.81 -42.35
CA ALA A 660 -29.96 12.44 -42.46
C ALA A 660 -29.30 11.49 -41.45
N LEU A 661 -28.03 11.71 -41.12
CA LEU A 661 -27.28 10.92 -40.13
C LEU A 661 -27.68 11.22 -38.67
N LEU A 662 -28.12 12.44 -38.38
CA LEU A 662 -28.60 12.83 -37.05
C LEU A 662 -30.06 12.45 -36.78
N ALA A 663 -30.84 12.11 -37.82
CA ALA A 663 -32.22 11.67 -37.67
C ALA A 663 -32.36 10.16 -37.38
N ASP A 664 -31.28 9.38 -37.54
CA ASP A 664 -31.21 7.93 -37.29
C ASP A 664 -30.46 7.57 -35.96
N LEU A 665 -30.13 8.59 -35.14
CA LEU A 665 -29.70 8.48 -33.74
C LEU A 665 -30.85 8.91 -32.82
#